data_AF-A0A1Y4BGP3-F1
#
_entry.id   AF-A0A1Y4BGP3-F1
#
_cell.length_a   1.000
_cell.length_b   1.000
_cell.length_c   1.000
_cell.angle_alpha   90.00
_cell.angle_beta   90.00
_cell.angle_gamma   90.00
#
_symmetry.space_group_name_H-M   'P 1'
#
loop_
_entity.id
_entity.type
_entity.pdbx_description
1 polymer ?
#
loop_
_entity_poly.entity_id
_entity_poly.type
_entity_poly.pdbx_seq_one_letter_code
_entity_poly.pdbx_strand_id
1 'polypeptide(L)'
;MTPLIAIPLFSLALLVAGAVVVARRLRGREGRLGEQLARSIAWLVVPVAALLAACYWCATGLYLGSSRGLIVLSAASLAAGAVSLSRGRVMEWVDALGRRSPEAAGPVRALMALVAVLACTVLGFLAMELPYNVGTLSVALGFAAIEMSLILGALLVLFFLFQRHGAGLALGVGLCWVIGLAQYFIANFKASAILPNDLFVLQTAAAVSGSYVYSVNGMVLTGLCCVVIASAICSLVAATRAETSQSLVRRTVVNLACALAALTALWAGVTIPNYFDDLGVGMEYWYSLDYYKRQGFLTTFVAVAQDLPIEVPEGYTDAAAAETEASYVAAYDEGAGVEAGRTAAEEQFEELRPTVICIMNETFSDISVFDGESWGYAGPERFNSRDDAILGGGVSVSVLGGGTCNSEFEFLTGVPLAYVGDGKYPYSLYDLSSAPSLARQFSELGYKTTALHPNYATNWNRDRVYSMLGFDEFLSIEDFEGSEWFHSGVSDAETYDKVLELLEQSDEPQFVFDVTMQNHSPYDQCNLGEVPQYSVEGLSPYDNMRVSEYLACIEESDRALDEFLAELEQLDRPVVVLFFGDHQPALSSILNNTIYAGEQTLEHSQRTHETRYLVWANYDVAGSTNGEKCDTSVCYLAALLAEKIGVPLTDYQKTQLVAREELPSISLIATKLADGSALPAGTDASSLPASYLDLSYVAYLEFASKLK
;
A
#
# COMPACT_ATOMS: atom_id res chain seq x y z
N MET A 1 -23.32 11.40 -33.80
CA MET A 1 -23.28 10.01 -33.31
C MET A 1 -22.01 9.38 -33.83
N THR A 2 -21.11 8.98 -32.94
CA THR A 2 -19.88 8.22 -33.28
C THR A 2 -20.27 6.98 -34.10
N PRO A 3 -19.56 6.64 -35.20
CA PRO A 3 -19.90 5.48 -36.04
C PRO A 3 -19.91 4.14 -35.27
N LEU A 4 -19.27 4.10 -34.10
CA LEU A 4 -19.19 2.92 -33.23
C LEU A 4 -20.53 2.55 -32.56
N ILE A 5 -21.40 3.52 -32.25
CA ILE A 5 -22.69 3.24 -31.57
C ILE A 5 -23.63 2.35 -32.39
N ALA A 6 -23.48 2.37 -33.72
CA ALA A 6 -24.33 1.61 -34.63
C ALA A 6 -24.24 0.09 -34.37
N ILE A 7 -23.09 -0.40 -33.91
CA ILE A 7 -22.82 -1.83 -33.67
C ILE A 7 -23.71 -2.38 -32.52
N PRO A 8 -23.62 -1.87 -31.27
CA PRO A 8 -24.46 -2.35 -30.19
C PRO A 8 -25.94 -1.98 -30.40
N LEU A 9 -26.24 -0.84 -31.03
CA LEU A 9 -27.63 -0.41 -31.28
C LEU A 9 -28.35 -1.35 -32.26
N PHE A 10 -27.67 -1.77 -33.34
CA PHE A 10 -28.21 -2.74 -34.29
C PHE A 10 -28.48 -4.09 -33.61
N SER A 11 -27.52 -4.56 -32.79
CA SER A 11 -27.65 -5.81 -32.03
C SER A 11 -28.80 -5.75 -31.02
N LEU A 12 -29.00 -4.60 -30.37
CA LEU A 12 -30.12 -4.37 -29.47
C LEU A 12 -31.46 -4.47 -30.21
N ALA A 13 -31.57 -3.84 -31.38
CA ALA A 13 -32.77 -3.90 -32.21
C ALA A 13 -33.09 -5.35 -32.66
N LEU A 14 -32.07 -6.13 -33.03
CA LEU A 14 -32.23 -7.55 -33.38
C LEU A 14 -32.72 -8.38 -32.19
N LEU A 15 -32.18 -8.16 -30.99
CA LEU A 15 -32.56 -8.90 -29.80
C LEU A 15 -34.00 -8.58 -29.38
N VAL A 16 -34.40 -7.30 -29.43
CA VAL A 16 -35.79 -6.87 -29.21
C VAL A 16 -36.74 -7.48 -30.25
N ALA A 17 -36.37 -7.45 -31.54
CA ALA A 17 -37.17 -8.06 -32.59
C ALA A 17 -37.34 -9.57 -32.38
N GLY A 18 -36.27 -10.28 -32.00
CA GLY A 18 -36.30 -11.70 -31.65
C GLY A 18 -37.24 -11.99 -30.49
N ALA A 19 -37.17 -11.19 -29.41
CA ALA A 19 -38.06 -11.31 -28.25
C ALA A 19 -39.53 -11.09 -28.64
N VAL A 20 -39.83 -10.09 -29.48
CA VAL A 20 -41.19 -9.81 -29.98
C VAL A 20 -41.70 -10.97 -30.84
N VAL A 21 -40.87 -11.54 -31.72
CA VAL A 21 -41.26 -12.70 -32.55
C VAL A 21 -41.59 -13.91 -31.69
N VAL A 22 -40.76 -14.22 -30.69
CA VAL A 22 -40.99 -15.33 -29.76
C VAL A 22 -42.26 -15.09 -28.94
N ALA A 23 -42.45 -13.88 -28.40
CA ALA A 23 -43.67 -13.51 -27.69
C ALA A 23 -44.92 -13.62 -28.56
N ARG A 24 -44.86 -13.21 -29.84
CA ARG A 24 -45.98 -13.35 -30.80
C ARG A 24 -46.27 -14.80 -31.16
N ARG A 25 -45.25 -15.63 -31.38
CA ARG A 25 -45.43 -17.07 -31.69
C ARG A 25 -46.04 -17.87 -30.54
N LEU A 26 -45.91 -17.38 -29.32
CA LEU A 26 -46.43 -18.01 -28.11
C LEU A 26 -47.72 -17.34 -27.60
N ARG A 27 -48.16 -16.25 -28.26
CA ARG A 27 -49.40 -15.53 -27.95
C ARG A 27 -50.60 -16.43 -28.30
N GLY A 28 -51.43 -16.74 -27.30
CA GLY A 28 -52.60 -17.63 -27.44
C GLY A 28 -52.43 -19.04 -26.83
N ARG A 29 -51.31 -19.33 -26.16
CA ARG A 29 -51.11 -20.56 -25.37
C ARG A 29 -51.23 -20.24 -23.87
N GLU A 30 -52.38 -20.54 -23.26
CA GLU A 30 -52.64 -20.30 -21.82
C GLU A 30 -51.93 -21.34 -20.93
N GLY A 31 -51.61 -20.96 -19.68
CA GLY A 31 -51.02 -21.84 -18.67
C GLY A 31 -49.48 -21.93 -18.68
N ARG A 32 -48.93 -23.15 -18.57
CA ARG A 32 -47.49 -23.45 -18.32
C ARG A 32 -46.51 -22.82 -19.35
N LEU A 33 -46.98 -22.55 -20.57
CA LEU A 33 -46.21 -21.92 -21.64
C LEU A 33 -46.03 -20.40 -21.45
N GLY A 34 -46.99 -19.72 -20.80
CA GLY A 34 -46.89 -18.29 -20.47
C GLY A 34 -45.86 -18.02 -19.38
N GLU A 35 -45.80 -18.86 -18.34
CA GLU A 35 -44.76 -18.79 -17.29
C GLU A 35 -43.35 -19.05 -17.86
N GLN A 36 -43.21 -19.99 -18.79
CA GLN A 36 -41.93 -20.26 -19.46
C GLN A 36 -41.48 -19.09 -20.34
N LEU A 37 -42.41 -18.39 -21.00
CA LEU A 37 -42.11 -17.19 -21.77
C LEU A 37 -41.62 -16.05 -20.87
N ALA A 38 -42.33 -15.76 -19.77
CA ALA A 38 -41.93 -14.73 -18.82
C ALA A 38 -40.52 -14.98 -18.26
N ARG A 39 -40.20 -16.24 -17.92
CA ARG A 39 -38.86 -16.63 -17.44
C ARG A 39 -37.79 -16.55 -18.53
N SER A 40 -38.11 -16.83 -19.78
CA SER A 40 -37.16 -16.74 -20.90
C SER A 40 -36.85 -15.28 -21.25
N ILE A 41 -37.85 -14.39 -21.14
CA ILE A 41 -37.67 -12.95 -21.33
C ILE A 41 -36.86 -12.33 -20.19
N ALA A 42 -37.05 -12.79 -18.95
CA ALA A 42 -36.29 -12.27 -17.80
C ALA A 42 -34.77 -12.41 -17.97
N TRP A 43 -34.29 -13.46 -18.63
CA TRP A 43 -32.86 -13.65 -18.90
C TRP A 43 -32.29 -12.74 -20.00
N LEU A 44 -33.14 -12.02 -20.75
CA LEU A 44 -32.68 -11.00 -21.69
C LEU A 44 -32.18 -9.73 -21.01
N VAL A 45 -32.46 -9.53 -19.72
CA VAL A 45 -32.06 -8.32 -18.98
C VAL A 45 -30.55 -8.10 -19.06
N VAL A 46 -29.73 -9.14 -18.88
CA VAL A 46 -28.26 -9.03 -18.90
C VAL A 46 -27.72 -8.62 -20.28
N PRO A 47 -27.99 -9.35 -21.38
CA PRO A 47 -27.48 -8.96 -22.70
C PRO A 47 -28.06 -7.61 -23.18
N VAL A 48 -29.29 -7.26 -22.81
CA VAL A 48 -29.86 -5.94 -23.11
C VAL A 48 -29.14 -4.84 -22.34
N ALA A 49 -28.94 -5.01 -21.03
CA ALA A 49 -28.24 -4.03 -20.20
C ALA A 49 -26.80 -3.81 -20.68
N ALA A 50 -26.09 -4.88 -21.05
CA ALA A 50 -24.74 -4.78 -21.60
C ALA A 50 -24.69 -3.98 -22.91
N LEU A 51 -25.65 -4.19 -23.82
CA LEU A 51 -25.75 -3.42 -25.07
C LEU A 51 -26.14 -1.96 -24.82
N LEU A 52 -27.03 -1.69 -23.87
CA LEU A 52 -27.40 -0.34 -23.48
C LEU A 52 -26.21 0.42 -22.87
N ALA A 53 -25.43 -0.22 -21.99
CA ALA A 53 -24.21 0.35 -21.44
C ALA A 53 -23.20 0.68 -22.55
N ALA A 54 -22.99 -0.24 -23.50
CA ALA A 54 -22.13 0.01 -24.66
C ALA A 54 -22.64 1.17 -25.54
N CYS A 55 -23.95 1.26 -25.77
CA CYS A 55 -24.55 2.40 -26.48
C CYS A 55 -24.31 3.71 -25.73
N TYR A 56 -24.49 3.72 -24.41
CA TYR A 56 -24.26 4.88 -23.56
C TYR A 56 -22.81 5.34 -23.65
N TRP A 57 -21.83 4.46 -23.41
CA TRP A 57 -20.41 4.81 -23.48
C TRP A 57 -19.99 5.31 -24.87
N CYS A 58 -20.54 4.75 -25.95
CA CYS A 58 -20.29 5.26 -27.29
C CYS A 58 -20.93 6.64 -27.53
N ALA A 59 -22.15 6.86 -27.03
CA ALA A 59 -22.89 8.10 -27.22
C ALA A 59 -22.26 9.29 -26.48
N THR A 60 -21.71 9.04 -25.29
CA THR A 60 -21.07 10.04 -24.44
C THR A 60 -19.58 10.23 -24.72
N GLY A 61 -19.01 9.44 -25.64
CA GLY A 61 -17.57 9.50 -25.95
C GLY A 61 -16.68 8.86 -24.87
N LEU A 62 -17.26 8.13 -23.92
CA LEU A 62 -16.55 7.46 -22.83
C LEU A 62 -15.97 6.09 -23.22
N TYR A 63 -16.20 5.61 -24.45
CA TYR A 63 -15.58 4.39 -24.95
C TYR A 63 -14.30 4.70 -25.74
N LEU A 64 -13.15 4.28 -25.19
CA LEU A 64 -11.82 4.49 -25.78
C LEU A 64 -11.31 3.27 -26.57
N GLY A 65 -12.12 2.21 -26.69
CA GLY A 65 -11.72 1.00 -27.40
C GLY A 65 -12.01 1.02 -28.91
N SER A 66 -11.60 -0.05 -29.60
CA SER A 66 -11.86 -0.24 -31.03
C SER A 66 -13.22 -0.90 -31.30
N SER A 67 -13.68 -0.86 -32.56
CA SER A 67 -14.90 -1.56 -32.99
C SER A 67 -14.89 -3.06 -32.68
N ARG A 68 -13.70 -3.69 -32.55
CA ARG A 68 -13.57 -5.13 -32.23
C ARG A 68 -14.24 -5.48 -30.91
N GLY A 69 -14.03 -4.69 -29.85
CA GLY A 69 -14.64 -4.95 -28.53
C GLY A 69 -16.17 -4.90 -28.57
N LEU A 70 -16.72 -3.92 -29.30
CA LEU A 70 -18.16 -3.76 -29.50
C LEU A 70 -18.77 -4.90 -30.33
N ILE A 71 -18.05 -5.38 -31.35
CA ILE A 71 -18.48 -6.53 -32.17
C ILE A 71 -18.53 -7.80 -31.31
N VAL A 72 -17.49 -8.05 -30.50
CA VAL A 72 -17.43 -9.23 -29.63
C VAL A 72 -18.56 -9.20 -28.60
N LEU A 73 -18.76 -8.06 -27.91
CA LEU A 73 -19.87 -7.90 -26.97
C LEU A 73 -21.23 -8.08 -27.65
N SER A 74 -21.40 -7.51 -28.84
CA SER A 74 -22.63 -7.65 -29.63
C SER A 74 -22.92 -9.10 -30.01
N ALA A 75 -21.90 -9.84 -30.48
CA ALA A 75 -22.03 -11.25 -30.80
C ALA A 75 -22.35 -12.10 -29.56
N ALA A 76 -21.67 -11.85 -28.44
CA ALA A 76 -21.94 -12.51 -27.16
C ALA A 76 -23.38 -12.25 -26.69
N SER A 77 -23.85 -11.00 -26.75
CA SER A 77 -25.22 -10.62 -26.35
C SER A 77 -26.28 -11.22 -27.25
N LEU A 78 -26.06 -11.29 -28.56
CA LEU A 78 -26.98 -11.96 -29.49
C LEU A 78 -27.03 -13.47 -29.24
N ALA A 79 -25.88 -14.10 -29.02
CA ALA A 79 -25.80 -15.52 -28.68
C ALA A 79 -26.50 -15.82 -27.35
N ALA A 80 -26.24 -15.03 -26.31
CA ALA A 80 -26.90 -15.14 -25.02
C ALA A 80 -28.42 -14.91 -25.10
N GLY A 81 -28.84 -13.95 -25.92
CA GLY A 81 -30.24 -13.70 -26.23
C GLY A 81 -30.90 -14.90 -26.92
N ALA A 82 -30.23 -15.51 -27.90
CA ALA A 82 -30.71 -16.71 -28.57
C ALA A 82 -30.82 -17.92 -27.62
N VAL A 83 -29.85 -18.12 -26.73
CA VAL A 83 -29.91 -19.15 -25.68
C VAL A 83 -31.10 -18.89 -24.74
N SER A 84 -31.25 -17.65 -24.26
CA SER A 84 -32.36 -17.26 -23.37
C SER A 84 -33.73 -17.47 -24.00
N LEU A 85 -33.89 -17.12 -25.28
CA LEU A 85 -35.14 -17.31 -26.02
C LEU A 85 -35.42 -18.79 -26.38
N SER A 86 -34.38 -19.60 -26.55
CA SER A 86 -34.49 -21.04 -26.83
C SER A 86 -34.61 -21.91 -25.57
N ARG A 87 -34.32 -21.32 -24.39
CA ARG A 87 -34.40 -21.95 -23.05
C ARG A 87 -35.63 -22.81 -22.85
N GLY A 88 -36.82 -22.32 -23.22
CA GLY A 88 -38.07 -23.06 -23.06
C GLY A 88 -38.03 -24.44 -23.73
N ARG A 89 -37.51 -24.52 -24.96
CA ARG A 89 -37.39 -25.78 -25.71
C ARG A 89 -36.35 -26.72 -25.10
N VAL A 90 -35.22 -26.17 -24.66
CA VAL A 90 -34.16 -26.95 -24.01
C VAL A 90 -34.68 -27.56 -22.70
N MET A 91 -35.36 -26.77 -21.88
CA MET A 91 -35.93 -27.26 -20.62
C MET A 91 -37.07 -28.27 -20.85
N GLU A 92 -37.90 -28.09 -21.88
CA GLU A 92 -38.90 -29.09 -22.27
C GLU A 92 -38.27 -30.41 -22.72
N TRP A 93 -37.14 -30.36 -23.43
CA TRP A 93 -36.40 -31.55 -23.82
C TRP A 93 -35.81 -32.29 -22.61
N VAL A 94 -35.22 -31.55 -21.65
CA VAL A 94 -34.75 -32.13 -20.37
C VAL A 94 -35.90 -32.75 -19.58
N ASP A 95 -37.05 -32.06 -19.50
CA ASP A 95 -38.26 -32.58 -18.85
C ASP A 95 -38.83 -33.81 -19.57
N ALA A 96 -38.73 -33.87 -20.90
CA ALA A 96 -39.14 -35.03 -21.69
C ALA A 96 -38.21 -36.24 -21.47
N LEU A 97 -36.91 -36.00 -21.31
CA LEU A 97 -35.95 -37.04 -20.95
C LEU A 97 -36.29 -37.65 -19.59
N GLY A 98 -36.64 -36.81 -18.61
CA GLY A 98 -37.06 -37.25 -17.29
C GLY A 98 -38.38 -38.03 -17.26
N ARG A 99 -39.29 -37.77 -18.21
CA ARG A 99 -40.51 -38.58 -18.37
C ARG A 99 -40.22 -39.97 -18.97
N ARG A 100 -39.17 -40.10 -19.79
CA ARG A 100 -38.77 -41.37 -20.42
C ARG A 100 -37.90 -42.23 -19.50
N SER A 101 -37.05 -41.60 -18.70
CA SER A 101 -36.14 -42.25 -17.77
C SER A 101 -36.05 -41.41 -16.49
N PRO A 102 -36.93 -41.65 -15.50
CA PRO A 102 -36.97 -40.87 -14.25
C PRO A 102 -35.62 -40.84 -13.52
N GLU A 103 -34.87 -41.94 -13.60
CA GLU A 103 -33.53 -42.09 -13.01
C GLU A 103 -32.47 -41.21 -13.71
N ALA A 104 -32.67 -40.79 -14.97
CA ALA A 104 -31.71 -40.02 -15.75
C ALA A 104 -31.90 -38.49 -15.64
N ALA A 105 -33.10 -38.01 -15.30
CA ALA A 105 -33.41 -36.57 -15.26
C ALA A 105 -32.63 -35.80 -14.17
N GLY A 106 -32.50 -36.41 -12.99
CA GLY A 106 -31.76 -35.86 -11.86
C GLY A 106 -30.27 -35.69 -12.19
N PRO A 107 -29.57 -36.76 -12.63
CA PRO A 107 -28.18 -36.69 -13.06
C PRO A 107 -27.90 -35.67 -14.16
N VAL A 108 -28.76 -35.56 -15.18
CA VAL A 108 -28.58 -34.57 -16.27
C VAL A 108 -28.66 -33.14 -15.73
N ARG A 109 -29.63 -32.83 -14.88
CA ARG A 109 -29.75 -31.50 -14.26
C ARG A 109 -28.59 -31.19 -13.32
N ALA A 110 -28.12 -32.18 -12.57
CA ALA A 110 -26.94 -32.05 -11.71
C ALA A 110 -25.68 -31.78 -12.54
N LEU A 111 -25.49 -32.50 -13.66
CA LEU A 111 -24.38 -32.29 -14.59
C LEU A 111 -24.44 -30.88 -15.22
N MET A 112 -25.62 -30.43 -15.66
CA MET A 112 -25.79 -29.07 -16.17
C MET A 112 -25.42 -28.01 -15.12
N ALA A 113 -25.84 -28.20 -13.87
CA ALA A 113 -25.48 -27.30 -12.78
C ALA A 113 -23.97 -27.34 -12.48
N LEU A 114 -23.35 -28.52 -12.46
CA LEU A 114 -21.91 -28.68 -12.24
C LEU A 114 -21.09 -27.97 -13.33
N VAL A 115 -21.43 -28.20 -14.60
CA VAL A 115 -20.78 -27.53 -15.73
C VAL A 115 -20.98 -26.01 -15.65
N ALA A 116 -22.17 -25.55 -15.26
CA ALA A 116 -22.42 -24.14 -15.09
C ALA A 116 -21.61 -23.51 -13.95
N VAL A 117 -21.50 -24.19 -12.80
CA VAL A 117 -20.67 -23.73 -11.68
C VAL A 117 -19.21 -23.61 -12.13
N LEU A 118 -18.63 -24.67 -12.72
CA LEU A 118 -17.24 -24.66 -13.17
C LEU A 118 -16.97 -23.61 -14.26
N ALA A 119 -17.88 -23.49 -15.24
CA ALA A 119 -17.77 -22.46 -16.27
C ALA A 119 -17.89 -21.05 -15.67
N CYS A 120 -18.80 -20.84 -14.72
CA CYS A 120 -18.94 -19.54 -14.04
C CYS A 120 -17.74 -19.21 -13.15
N THR A 121 -17.05 -20.20 -12.58
CA THR A 121 -15.78 -19.96 -11.86
C THR A 121 -14.73 -19.37 -12.80
N VAL A 122 -14.50 -20.00 -13.96
CA VAL A 122 -13.55 -19.50 -14.96
C VAL A 122 -13.98 -18.13 -15.50
N LEU A 123 -15.27 -17.97 -15.81
CA LEU A 123 -15.81 -16.68 -16.28
C LEU A 123 -15.75 -15.60 -15.21
N GLY A 124 -15.89 -15.95 -13.93
CA GLY A 124 -15.75 -15.03 -12.80
C GLY A 124 -14.32 -14.52 -12.67
N PHE A 125 -13.33 -15.42 -12.72
CA PHE A 125 -11.91 -15.07 -12.75
C PHE A 125 -11.58 -14.12 -13.91
N LEU A 126 -11.98 -14.48 -15.13
CA LEU A 126 -11.76 -13.64 -16.30
C LEU A 126 -12.51 -12.31 -16.22
N ALA A 127 -13.73 -12.30 -15.68
CA ALA A 127 -14.52 -11.09 -15.50
C ALA A 127 -13.85 -10.09 -14.54
N MET A 128 -13.15 -10.59 -13.52
CA MET A 128 -12.42 -9.78 -12.54
C MET A 128 -11.07 -9.27 -13.07
N GLU A 129 -10.29 -10.14 -13.69
CA GLU A 129 -8.92 -9.82 -14.12
C GLU A 129 -8.83 -9.02 -15.42
N LEU A 130 -9.60 -9.42 -16.45
CA LEU A 130 -9.46 -8.84 -17.79
C LEU A 130 -9.61 -7.31 -17.84
N PRO A 131 -10.52 -6.65 -17.09
CA PRO A 131 -10.69 -5.21 -17.17
C PRO A 131 -9.41 -4.39 -16.99
N TYR A 132 -8.51 -4.79 -16.09
CA TYR A 132 -7.30 -4.05 -15.73
C TYR A 132 -5.98 -4.78 -16.06
N ASN A 133 -6.04 -6.09 -16.29
CA ASN A 133 -4.88 -6.94 -16.53
C ASN A 133 -4.91 -7.49 -17.97
N VAL A 134 -4.21 -6.83 -18.90
CA VAL A 134 -4.11 -7.32 -20.30
C VAL A 134 -3.39 -8.68 -20.37
N GLY A 135 -2.52 -8.96 -19.39
CA GLY A 135 -1.85 -10.23 -19.20
C GLY A 135 -2.58 -11.18 -18.24
N THR A 136 -3.93 -11.21 -18.19
CA THR A 136 -4.64 -12.16 -17.28
C THR A 136 -4.13 -13.61 -17.38
N LEU A 137 -3.71 -14.04 -18.57
CA LEU A 137 -3.18 -15.39 -18.77
C LEU A 137 -1.73 -15.59 -18.28
N SER A 138 -1.05 -14.52 -17.86
CA SER A 138 0.26 -14.57 -17.21
C SER A 138 0.20 -14.60 -15.69
N VAL A 139 -1.00 -14.59 -15.08
CA VAL A 139 -1.13 -14.90 -13.65
C VAL A 139 -0.59 -16.30 -13.39
N ALA A 140 0.29 -16.44 -12.38
CA ALA A 140 0.90 -17.74 -12.11
C ALA A 140 -0.18 -18.78 -11.74
N LEU A 141 -0.04 -20.00 -12.27
CA LEU A 141 -1.10 -21.02 -12.21
C LEU A 141 -1.54 -21.36 -10.78
N GLY A 142 -0.60 -21.35 -9.83
CA GLY A 142 -0.89 -21.59 -8.41
C GLY A 142 -1.83 -20.52 -7.83
N PHE A 143 -1.51 -19.25 -8.05
CA PHE A 143 -2.32 -18.14 -7.57
C PHE A 143 -3.67 -18.03 -8.28
N ALA A 144 -3.71 -18.27 -9.60
CA ALA A 144 -4.97 -18.37 -10.33
C ALA A 144 -5.86 -19.49 -9.78
N ALA A 145 -5.29 -20.62 -9.36
CA ALA A 145 -6.04 -21.72 -8.76
C ALA A 145 -6.61 -21.36 -7.37
N ILE A 146 -5.85 -20.61 -6.56
CA ILE A 146 -6.31 -20.07 -5.26
C ILE A 146 -7.50 -19.14 -5.51
N GLU A 147 -7.34 -18.13 -6.37
CA GLU A 147 -8.40 -17.18 -6.71
C GLU A 147 -9.65 -17.87 -7.26
N MET A 148 -9.50 -18.80 -8.21
CA MET A 148 -10.63 -19.58 -8.73
C MET A 148 -11.31 -20.42 -7.64
N SER A 149 -10.58 -20.90 -6.63
CA SER A 149 -11.16 -21.63 -5.51
C SER A 149 -11.99 -20.72 -4.59
N LEU A 150 -11.53 -19.49 -4.34
CA LEU A 150 -12.29 -18.48 -3.62
C LEU A 150 -13.57 -18.09 -4.39
N ILE A 151 -13.45 -17.86 -5.69
CA ILE A 151 -14.61 -17.58 -6.57
C ILE A 151 -15.58 -18.76 -6.58
N LEU A 152 -15.08 -20.01 -6.67
CA LEU A 152 -15.92 -21.20 -6.60
C LEU A 152 -16.68 -21.28 -5.27
N GLY A 153 -16.01 -21.04 -4.13
CA GLY A 153 -16.65 -20.99 -2.82
C GLY A 153 -17.79 -19.98 -2.76
N ALA A 154 -17.52 -18.73 -3.19
CA ALA A 154 -18.53 -17.66 -3.24
C ALA A 154 -19.71 -18.00 -4.18
N LEU A 155 -19.42 -18.59 -5.35
CA LEU A 155 -20.45 -19.03 -6.30
C LEU A 155 -21.31 -20.17 -5.74
N LEU A 156 -20.72 -21.11 -4.99
CA LEU A 156 -21.47 -22.19 -4.33
C LEU A 156 -22.41 -21.65 -3.25
N VAL A 157 -21.96 -20.67 -2.45
CA VAL A 157 -22.82 -19.96 -1.48
C VAL A 157 -24.03 -19.35 -2.19
N LEU A 158 -23.79 -18.53 -3.23
CA LEU A 158 -24.86 -17.90 -3.99
C LEU A 158 -25.77 -18.91 -4.68
N PHE A 159 -25.21 -19.97 -5.25
CA PHE A 159 -25.99 -21.03 -5.91
C PHE A 159 -26.98 -21.70 -4.96
N PHE A 160 -26.55 -22.03 -3.73
CA PHE A 160 -27.42 -22.65 -2.74
C PHE A 160 -28.39 -21.66 -2.10
N LEU A 161 -27.99 -20.41 -1.83
CA LEU A 161 -28.90 -19.35 -1.35
C LEU A 161 -30.05 -19.11 -2.34
N PHE A 162 -29.74 -19.07 -3.64
CA PHE A 162 -30.72 -18.97 -4.73
C PHE A 162 -31.41 -20.30 -5.05
N GLN A 163 -31.34 -21.28 -4.13
CA GLN A 163 -32.07 -22.54 -4.21
C GLN A 163 -31.75 -23.35 -5.47
N ARG A 164 -30.48 -23.34 -5.89
CA ARG A 164 -29.93 -23.99 -7.10
C ARG A 164 -30.43 -23.37 -8.41
N HIS A 165 -30.84 -22.10 -8.38
CA HIS A 165 -31.17 -21.34 -9.58
C HIS A 165 -29.92 -20.66 -10.13
N GLY A 166 -29.74 -20.67 -11.47
CA GLY A 166 -28.56 -20.06 -12.11
C GLY A 166 -28.42 -18.54 -11.89
N ALA A 167 -29.46 -17.87 -11.39
CA ALA A 167 -29.41 -16.43 -11.08
C ALA A 167 -28.34 -16.10 -10.03
N GLY A 168 -28.11 -16.97 -9.04
CA GLY A 168 -27.05 -16.77 -8.04
C GLY A 168 -25.66 -16.78 -8.67
N LEU A 169 -25.41 -17.71 -9.62
CA LEU A 169 -24.14 -17.79 -10.35
C LEU A 169 -23.93 -16.57 -11.26
N ALA A 170 -24.97 -16.16 -12.01
CA ALA A 170 -24.89 -14.98 -12.86
C ALA A 170 -24.63 -13.69 -12.06
N LEU A 171 -25.24 -13.57 -10.87
CA LEU A 171 -24.96 -12.48 -9.93
C LEU A 171 -23.49 -12.50 -9.48
N GLY A 172 -22.96 -13.64 -9.08
CA GLY A 172 -21.57 -13.77 -8.63
C GLY A 172 -20.55 -13.38 -9.71
N VAL A 173 -20.72 -13.83 -10.95
CA VAL A 173 -19.87 -13.40 -12.08
C VAL A 173 -20.01 -11.90 -12.35
N GLY A 174 -21.23 -11.35 -12.23
CA GLY A 174 -21.46 -9.91 -12.32
C GLY A 174 -20.71 -9.11 -11.25
N LEU A 175 -20.70 -9.58 -10.00
CA LEU A 175 -19.94 -8.96 -8.91
C LEU A 175 -18.43 -9.03 -9.16
N CYS A 176 -17.92 -10.14 -9.70
CA CYS A 176 -16.53 -10.24 -10.11
C CYS A 176 -16.16 -9.18 -11.15
N TRP A 177 -17.02 -8.95 -12.15
CA TRP A 177 -16.82 -7.89 -13.14
C TRP A 177 -16.86 -6.49 -12.54
N VAL A 178 -17.73 -6.24 -11.55
CA VAL A 178 -17.78 -4.94 -10.86
C VAL A 178 -16.49 -4.67 -10.10
N ILE A 179 -15.93 -5.68 -9.42
CA ILE A 179 -14.61 -5.57 -8.76
C ILE A 179 -13.53 -5.27 -9.80
N GLY A 180 -13.48 -6.02 -10.91
CA GLY A 180 -12.53 -5.77 -11.99
C GLY A 180 -12.66 -4.37 -12.61
N LEU A 181 -13.90 -3.88 -12.77
CA LEU A 181 -14.17 -2.53 -13.25
C LEU A 181 -13.68 -1.45 -12.27
N ALA A 182 -13.90 -1.65 -10.97
CA ALA A 182 -13.39 -0.75 -9.93
C ALA A 182 -11.86 -0.72 -9.95
N GLN A 183 -11.22 -1.90 -10.02
CA GLN A 183 -9.77 -2.03 -10.11
C GLN A 183 -9.22 -1.36 -11.38
N TYR A 184 -9.91 -1.45 -12.52
CA TYR A 184 -9.53 -0.73 -13.74
C TYR A 184 -9.49 0.79 -13.54
N PHE A 185 -10.49 1.37 -12.86
CA PHE A 185 -10.48 2.81 -12.61
C PHE A 185 -9.40 3.22 -11.61
N ILE A 186 -9.20 2.45 -10.54
CA ILE A 186 -8.13 2.72 -9.56
C ILE A 186 -6.75 2.58 -10.20
N ALA A 187 -6.51 1.55 -11.02
CA ALA A 187 -5.27 1.36 -11.74
C ALA A 187 -4.96 2.52 -12.70
N ASN A 188 -5.97 3.09 -13.37
CA ASN A 188 -5.76 4.24 -14.26
C ASN A 188 -5.64 5.58 -13.53
N PHE A 189 -6.18 5.68 -12.30
CA PHE A 189 -6.14 6.93 -11.52
C PHE A 189 -4.91 7.03 -10.62
N LYS A 190 -4.57 5.93 -9.92
CA LYS A 190 -3.49 5.90 -8.91
C LYS A 190 -2.26 5.11 -9.34
N ALA A 191 -2.27 4.47 -10.52
CA ALA A 191 -1.25 3.48 -10.90
C ALA A 191 -1.06 2.34 -9.87
N SER A 192 -2.07 2.09 -9.01
CA SER A 192 -2.00 1.19 -7.86
C SER A 192 -3.16 0.17 -7.86
N ALA A 193 -3.08 -0.81 -6.97
CA ALA A 193 -4.15 -1.76 -6.70
C ALA A 193 -5.15 -1.21 -5.66
N ILE A 194 -6.38 -1.76 -5.65
CA ILE A 194 -7.30 -1.59 -4.51
C ILE A 194 -6.70 -2.38 -3.34
N LEU A 195 -6.28 -1.65 -2.32
CA LEU A 195 -5.83 -2.23 -1.06
C LEU A 195 -7.02 -2.40 -0.10
N PRO A 196 -6.96 -3.33 0.86
CA PRO A 196 -8.02 -3.51 1.85
C PRO A 196 -8.40 -2.21 2.57
N ASN A 197 -7.42 -1.36 2.88
CA ASN A 197 -7.67 -0.08 3.54
C ASN A 197 -8.48 0.91 2.69
N ASP A 198 -8.41 0.85 1.35
CA ASP A 198 -9.22 1.72 0.48
C ASP A 198 -10.73 1.53 0.72
N LEU A 199 -11.15 0.39 1.27
CA LEU A 199 -12.56 0.13 1.62
C LEU A 199 -13.05 0.94 2.82
N PHE A 200 -12.16 1.31 3.75
CA PHE A 200 -12.52 2.11 4.92
C PHE A 200 -12.56 3.62 4.59
N VAL A 201 -11.85 4.04 3.54
CA VAL A 201 -11.73 5.45 3.12
C VAL A 201 -12.66 5.81 1.93
N LEU A 202 -13.64 4.96 1.61
CA LEU A 202 -14.58 5.14 0.49
C LEU A 202 -15.37 6.46 0.52
N GLN A 203 -15.60 7.05 1.70
CA GLN A 203 -16.30 8.33 1.83
C GLN A 203 -15.49 9.50 1.25
N THR A 204 -14.16 9.45 1.34
CA THR A 204 -13.25 10.50 0.86
C THR A 204 -13.04 10.40 -0.65
N ALA A 205 -13.04 9.19 -1.21
CA ALA A 205 -12.92 8.96 -2.65
C ALA A 205 -14.10 9.55 -3.46
N ALA A 206 -15.30 9.60 -2.87
CA ALA A 206 -16.47 10.22 -3.51
C ALA A 206 -16.31 11.74 -3.69
N ALA A 207 -15.58 12.42 -2.79
CA ALA A 207 -15.35 13.87 -2.85
C ALA A 207 -14.38 14.28 -3.97
N VAL A 208 -13.40 13.42 -4.30
CA VAL A 208 -12.38 13.67 -5.34
C VAL A 208 -12.85 13.20 -6.73
N SER A 209 -13.88 12.35 -6.81
CA SER A 209 -14.40 11.79 -8.07
C SER A 209 -15.04 12.80 -9.04
N GLY A 210 -15.35 14.02 -8.58
CA GLY A 210 -16.10 15.01 -9.37
C GLY A 210 -15.39 15.52 -10.62
N SER A 211 -14.06 15.43 -10.68
CA SER A 211 -13.24 15.87 -11.82
C SER A 211 -12.80 14.73 -12.75
N TYR A 212 -13.00 13.46 -12.38
CA TYR A 212 -12.50 12.32 -13.16
C TYR A 212 -13.46 11.89 -14.27
N VAL A 213 -12.93 11.70 -15.48
CA VAL A 213 -13.70 11.20 -16.62
C VAL A 213 -13.65 9.67 -16.67
N TYR A 214 -14.72 9.04 -16.21
CA TYR A 214 -14.87 7.57 -16.20
C TYR A 214 -15.04 6.98 -17.61
N SER A 215 -13.92 6.77 -18.29
CA SER A 215 -13.86 6.19 -19.63
C SER A 215 -13.42 4.73 -19.61
N VAL A 216 -13.99 3.89 -20.49
CA VAL A 216 -13.75 2.44 -20.53
C VAL A 216 -13.15 2.01 -21.86
N ASN A 217 -12.33 0.96 -21.84
CA ASN A 217 -11.65 0.42 -23.01
C ASN A 217 -12.25 -0.93 -23.47
N GLY A 218 -11.64 -1.57 -24.47
CA GLY A 218 -12.07 -2.87 -24.97
C GLY A 218 -11.93 -4.03 -23.98
N MET A 219 -11.02 -3.94 -23.01
CA MET A 219 -10.80 -4.98 -22.01
C MET A 219 -11.93 -5.04 -20.99
N VAL A 220 -12.43 -3.88 -20.55
CA VAL A 220 -13.66 -3.76 -19.74
C VAL A 220 -14.84 -4.45 -20.43
N LEU A 221 -15.00 -4.26 -21.74
CA LEU A 221 -16.04 -4.94 -22.51
C LEU A 221 -15.82 -6.45 -22.63
N THR A 222 -14.57 -6.90 -22.67
CA THR A 222 -14.24 -8.33 -22.71
C THR A 222 -14.61 -9.00 -21.38
N GLY A 223 -14.33 -8.37 -20.24
CA GLY A 223 -14.85 -8.82 -18.95
C GLY A 223 -16.39 -8.82 -18.91
N LEU A 224 -17.05 -7.83 -19.50
CA LEU A 224 -18.51 -7.78 -19.59
C LEU A 224 -19.08 -8.91 -20.47
N CYS A 225 -18.33 -9.36 -21.50
CA CYS A 225 -18.70 -10.54 -22.27
C CYS A 225 -18.75 -11.79 -21.41
N CYS A 226 -17.86 -11.95 -20.42
CA CYS A 226 -17.89 -13.07 -19.48
C CYS A 226 -19.20 -13.10 -18.68
N VAL A 227 -19.69 -11.95 -18.23
CA VAL A 227 -20.99 -11.81 -17.55
C VAL A 227 -22.15 -12.21 -18.48
N VAL A 228 -22.12 -11.75 -19.73
CA VAL A 228 -23.14 -12.07 -20.74
C VAL A 228 -23.17 -13.58 -21.05
N ILE A 229 -22.00 -14.20 -21.24
CA ILE A 229 -21.87 -15.64 -21.49
C ILE A 229 -22.32 -16.44 -20.26
N ALA A 230 -21.91 -16.04 -19.06
CA ALA A 230 -22.35 -16.67 -17.82
C ALA A 230 -23.88 -16.60 -17.68
N SER A 231 -24.51 -15.47 -18.00
CA SER A 231 -25.97 -15.34 -17.97
C SER A 231 -26.67 -16.33 -18.92
N ALA A 232 -26.09 -16.59 -20.09
CA ALA A 232 -26.60 -17.56 -21.06
C ALA A 232 -26.55 -18.99 -20.49
N ILE A 233 -25.41 -19.39 -19.93
CA ILE A 233 -25.21 -20.70 -19.29
C ILE A 233 -26.17 -20.86 -18.10
N CYS A 234 -26.22 -19.86 -17.23
CA CYS A 234 -27.07 -19.80 -16.04
C CYS A 234 -28.56 -19.85 -16.37
N SER A 235 -28.97 -19.33 -17.53
CA SER A 235 -30.38 -19.42 -17.97
C SER A 235 -30.85 -20.87 -18.10
N LEU A 236 -29.95 -21.81 -18.40
CA LEU A 236 -30.25 -23.23 -18.55
C LEU A 236 -30.23 -23.99 -17.21
N VAL A 237 -29.82 -23.35 -16.11
CA VAL A 237 -29.78 -23.94 -14.77
C VAL A 237 -31.06 -23.59 -14.02
N ALA A 238 -31.94 -24.58 -13.84
CA ALA A 238 -33.20 -24.40 -13.12
C ALA A 238 -33.41 -25.49 -12.07
N ALA A 239 -33.82 -25.07 -10.87
CA ALA A 239 -34.25 -25.96 -9.81
C ALA A 239 -35.47 -26.80 -10.25
N THR A 240 -35.52 -28.06 -9.79
CA THR A 240 -36.72 -28.90 -9.92
C THR A 240 -37.89 -28.28 -9.12
N ARG A 241 -39.14 -28.47 -9.55
CA ARG A 241 -40.30 -27.93 -8.82
C ARG A 241 -40.55 -28.81 -7.59
N ALA A 242 -40.77 -28.19 -6.42
CA ALA A 242 -41.20 -28.94 -5.24
C ALA A 242 -42.67 -29.34 -5.40
N GLU A 243 -43.01 -30.59 -5.11
CA GLU A 243 -44.36 -31.15 -5.30
C GLU A 243 -45.27 -30.85 -4.10
N THR A 244 -44.69 -30.68 -2.91
CA THR A 244 -45.42 -30.37 -1.66
C THR A 244 -44.75 -29.25 -0.86
N SER A 245 -45.49 -28.58 0.02
CA SER A 245 -44.95 -27.56 0.93
C SER A 245 -43.87 -28.13 1.86
N GLN A 246 -44.03 -29.36 2.34
CA GLN A 246 -43.02 -30.06 3.15
C GLN A 246 -41.73 -30.33 2.35
N SER A 247 -41.86 -30.77 1.10
CA SER A 247 -40.69 -30.98 0.22
C SER A 247 -39.96 -29.67 -0.11
N LEU A 248 -40.70 -28.56 -0.21
CA LEU A 248 -40.15 -27.22 -0.39
C LEU A 248 -39.34 -26.80 0.83
N VAL A 249 -39.92 -26.90 2.03
CA VAL A 249 -39.24 -26.55 3.29
C VAL A 249 -37.97 -27.39 3.47
N ARG A 250 -38.07 -28.72 3.31
CA ARG A 250 -36.91 -29.62 3.42
C ARG A 250 -35.80 -29.22 2.46
N ARG A 251 -36.13 -28.96 1.19
CA ARG A 251 -35.14 -28.54 0.19
C ARG A 251 -34.49 -27.21 0.56
N THR A 252 -35.29 -26.24 1.00
CA THR A 252 -34.77 -24.94 1.43
C THR A 252 -33.80 -25.10 2.58
N VAL A 253 -34.16 -25.87 3.61
CA VAL A 253 -33.28 -26.14 4.76
C VAL A 253 -31.98 -26.82 4.32
N VAL A 254 -32.06 -27.83 3.45
CA VAL A 254 -30.85 -28.51 2.93
C VAL A 254 -29.96 -27.55 2.14
N ASN A 255 -30.53 -26.71 1.28
CA ASN A 255 -29.75 -25.73 0.53
C ASN A 255 -29.14 -24.67 1.44
N LEU A 256 -29.85 -24.19 2.46
CA LEU A 256 -29.28 -23.26 3.45
C LEU A 256 -28.13 -23.91 4.22
N ALA A 257 -28.25 -25.19 4.60
CA ALA A 257 -27.15 -25.94 5.21
C ALA A 257 -25.95 -26.10 4.26
N CYS A 258 -26.19 -26.38 2.97
CA CYS A 258 -25.12 -26.41 1.97
C CYS A 258 -24.47 -25.03 1.74
N ALA A 259 -25.26 -23.95 1.76
CA ALA A 259 -24.76 -22.59 1.65
C ALA A 259 -23.89 -22.24 2.86
N LEU A 260 -24.31 -22.61 4.07
CA LEU A 260 -23.53 -22.43 5.29
C LEU A 260 -22.22 -23.24 5.22
N ALA A 261 -22.27 -24.51 4.80
CA ALA A 261 -21.06 -25.32 4.64
C ALA A 261 -20.08 -24.73 3.61
N ALA A 262 -20.59 -24.23 2.47
CA ALA A 262 -19.77 -23.54 1.47
C ALA A 262 -19.19 -22.23 2.01
N LEU A 263 -19.96 -21.48 2.81
CA LEU A 263 -19.50 -20.25 3.46
C LEU A 263 -18.41 -20.55 4.50
N THR A 264 -18.57 -21.61 5.30
CA THR A 264 -17.56 -22.06 6.25
C THR A 264 -16.28 -22.50 5.53
N ALA A 265 -16.39 -23.21 4.41
CA ALA A 265 -15.24 -23.61 3.61
C ALA A 265 -14.53 -22.41 2.97
N LEU A 266 -15.30 -21.44 2.45
CA LEU A 266 -14.74 -20.18 1.91
C LEU A 266 -14.04 -19.38 3.01
N TRP A 267 -14.69 -19.22 4.16
CA TRP A 267 -14.11 -18.54 5.33
C TRP A 267 -12.81 -19.23 5.77
N ALA A 268 -12.82 -20.56 5.91
CA ALA A 268 -11.63 -21.34 6.24
C ALA A 268 -10.51 -21.18 5.20
N GLY A 269 -10.83 -21.13 3.90
CA GLY A 269 -9.86 -20.88 2.84
C GLY A 269 -9.28 -19.46 2.82
N VAL A 270 -9.95 -18.52 3.48
CA VAL A 270 -9.49 -17.13 3.66
C VAL A 270 -8.76 -16.93 4.98
N THR A 271 -9.05 -17.70 6.04
CA THR A 271 -8.52 -17.44 7.39
C THR A 271 -7.52 -18.46 7.92
N ILE A 272 -7.53 -19.70 7.42
CA ILE A 272 -6.64 -20.76 7.93
C ILE A 272 -5.24 -20.68 7.32
N PRO A 273 -5.06 -20.65 5.98
CA PRO A 273 -3.72 -20.54 5.41
C PRO A 273 -3.20 -19.10 5.53
N ASN A 274 -1.94 -18.94 5.89
CA ASN A 274 -1.23 -17.67 5.74
C ASN A 274 -0.83 -17.51 4.28
N TYR A 275 -1.32 -16.47 3.59
CA TYR A 275 -1.09 -16.33 2.16
C TYR A 275 0.37 -15.94 1.83
N PHE A 276 1.03 -15.18 2.69
CA PHE A 276 2.45 -14.85 2.53
C PHE A 276 3.31 -16.09 2.78
N ASP A 277 3.17 -16.74 3.93
CA ASP A 277 4.06 -17.81 4.38
C ASP A 277 3.72 -19.18 3.75
N ASP A 278 2.46 -19.60 3.77
CA ASP A 278 2.06 -20.95 3.33
C ASP A 278 1.87 -21.02 1.82
N LEU A 279 1.40 -19.94 1.20
CA LEU A 279 1.03 -19.89 -0.22
C LEU A 279 2.06 -19.15 -1.09
N GLY A 280 3.06 -18.51 -0.48
CA GLY A 280 4.15 -17.83 -1.18
C GLY A 280 3.69 -16.61 -1.98
N VAL A 281 2.59 -15.96 -1.56
CA VAL A 281 2.19 -14.67 -2.13
C VAL A 281 3.27 -13.66 -1.77
N GLY A 282 3.72 -12.85 -2.73
CA GLY A 282 4.64 -11.74 -2.46
C GLY A 282 3.89 -10.41 -2.41
N MET A 283 4.52 -9.37 -1.87
CA MET A 283 4.05 -7.99 -2.00
C MET A 283 5.22 -7.01 -1.95
N GLU A 284 5.34 -6.17 -2.98
CA GLU A 284 6.13 -4.93 -2.90
C GLU A 284 5.17 -3.75 -3.09
N TYR A 285 5.01 -2.93 -2.05
CA TYR A 285 3.99 -1.88 -2.02
C TYR A 285 4.25 -0.77 -3.06
N TRP A 286 5.51 -0.56 -3.43
CA TRP A 286 5.89 0.31 -4.55
C TRP A 286 5.36 -0.19 -5.92
N TYR A 287 5.24 -1.51 -6.09
CA TYR A 287 4.77 -2.16 -7.33
C TYR A 287 3.45 -2.92 -7.13
N SER A 288 2.58 -2.45 -6.24
CA SER A 288 1.33 -3.14 -5.84
C SER A 288 0.50 -3.66 -7.02
N LEU A 289 0.32 -2.85 -8.07
CA LEU A 289 -0.45 -3.21 -9.25
C LEU A 289 0.21 -4.34 -10.08
N ASP A 290 1.54 -4.41 -10.14
CA ASP A 290 2.25 -5.49 -10.83
C ASP A 290 2.07 -6.83 -10.08
N TYR A 291 2.15 -6.78 -8.75
CA TYR A 291 1.91 -7.94 -7.90
C TYR A 291 0.47 -8.46 -8.05
N TYR A 292 -0.54 -7.60 -8.05
CA TYR A 292 -1.93 -7.98 -8.34
C TYR A 292 -2.09 -8.57 -9.75
N LYS A 293 -1.40 -8.03 -10.76
CA LYS A 293 -1.45 -8.57 -12.14
C LYS A 293 -0.78 -9.93 -12.31
N ARG A 294 0.25 -10.24 -11.50
CA ARG A 294 0.99 -11.52 -11.56
C ARG A 294 0.41 -12.60 -10.67
N GLN A 295 -0.23 -12.21 -9.57
CA GLN A 295 -0.73 -13.12 -8.53
C GLN A 295 -2.25 -13.16 -8.45
N GLY A 296 -2.97 -12.29 -9.16
CA GLY A 296 -4.43 -12.25 -9.19
C GLY A 296 -5.00 -11.41 -8.05
N PHE A 297 -6.18 -10.83 -8.30
CA PHE A 297 -6.78 -9.84 -7.42
C PHE A 297 -7.10 -10.43 -6.04
N LEU A 298 -7.95 -11.47 -5.96
CA LEU A 298 -8.39 -11.98 -4.66
C LEU A 298 -7.26 -12.62 -3.86
N THR A 299 -6.31 -13.28 -4.54
CA THR A 299 -5.16 -13.90 -3.87
C THR A 299 -4.32 -12.85 -3.16
N THR A 300 -3.96 -11.77 -3.87
CA THR A 300 -3.14 -10.70 -3.30
C THR A 300 -3.93 -9.87 -2.27
N PHE A 301 -5.20 -9.58 -2.56
CA PHE A 301 -6.07 -8.83 -1.66
C PHE A 301 -6.27 -9.54 -0.33
N VAL A 302 -6.47 -10.86 -0.33
CA VAL A 302 -6.58 -11.64 0.91
C VAL A 302 -5.27 -11.63 1.69
N ALA A 303 -4.12 -11.80 1.01
CA ALA A 303 -2.82 -11.73 1.67
C ALA A 303 -2.60 -10.41 2.41
N VAL A 304 -2.79 -9.29 1.71
CA VAL A 304 -2.66 -7.95 2.30
C VAL A 304 -3.71 -7.73 3.41
N ALA A 305 -4.92 -8.28 3.28
CA ALA A 305 -5.95 -8.14 4.31
C ALA A 305 -5.64 -8.94 5.59
N GLN A 306 -4.97 -10.09 5.47
CA GLN A 306 -4.53 -10.89 6.61
C GLN A 306 -3.42 -10.18 7.40
N ASP A 307 -2.53 -9.46 6.71
CA ASP A 307 -1.39 -8.78 7.30
C ASP A 307 -1.69 -7.33 7.77
N LEU A 308 -2.80 -6.75 7.32
CA LEU A 308 -3.18 -5.38 7.67
C LEU A 308 -3.23 -5.09 9.19
N PRO A 309 -3.81 -5.94 10.06
CA PRO A 309 -3.89 -5.66 11.48
C PRO A 309 -2.49 -5.53 12.12
N ILE A 310 -2.31 -4.52 12.97
CA ILE A 310 -1.16 -4.43 13.87
C ILE A 310 -1.42 -5.33 15.07
N GLU A 311 -0.43 -6.12 15.48
CA GLU A 311 -0.57 -7.05 16.60
C GLU A 311 -0.83 -6.29 17.91
N VAL A 312 -1.84 -6.73 18.65
CA VAL A 312 -2.14 -6.17 19.97
C VAL A 312 -1.11 -6.72 20.96
N PRO A 313 -0.34 -5.87 21.66
CA PRO A 313 0.64 -6.35 22.63
C PRO A 313 0.01 -7.25 23.70
N GLU A 314 0.72 -8.29 24.11
CA GLU A 314 0.22 -9.22 25.13
C GLU A 314 -0.06 -8.46 26.43
N GLY A 315 -1.29 -8.56 26.96
CA GLY A 315 -1.69 -7.89 28.20
C GLY A 315 -2.15 -6.43 28.02
N TYR A 316 -2.18 -5.91 26.80
CA TYR A 316 -2.60 -4.54 26.52
C TYR A 316 -4.05 -4.25 26.95
N THR A 317 -4.24 -3.08 27.57
CA THR A 317 -5.53 -2.39 27.67
C THR A 317 -5.27 -0.88 27.57
N ASP A 318 -6.21 -0.11 27.02
CA ASP A 318 -6.08 1.36 26.93
C ASP A 318 -5.76 2.01 28.29
N ALA A 319 -6.35 1.48 29.37
CA ALA A 319 -6.12 1.98 30.73
C ALA A 319 -4.69 1.69 31.22
N ALA A 320 -4.16 0.50 30.96
CA ALA A 320 -2.80 0.15 31.33
C ALA A 320 -1.78 0.97 30.54
N ALA A 321 -2.00 1.15 29.23
CA ALA A 321 -1.13 1.97 28.40
C ALA A 321 -1.11 3.44 28.86
N ALA A 322 -2.26 4.02 29.19
CA ALA A 322 -2.35 5.39 29.72
C ALA A 322 -1.71 5.53 31.11
N GLU A 323 -1.80 4.51 31.96
CA GLU A 323 -1.11 4.50 33.27
C GLU A 323 0.41 4.43 33.10
N THR A 324 0.90 3.59 32.17
CA THR A 324 2.31 3.50 31.81
C THR A 324 2.83 4.84 31.27
N GLU A 325 2.14 5.45 30.31
CA GLU A 325 2.52 6.76 29.75
C GLU A 325 2.61 7.82 30.85
N ALA A 326 1.58 7.93 31.70
CA ALA A 326 1.58 8.90 32.81
C ALA A 326 2.74 8.66 33.79
N SER A 327 3.11 7.40 34.06
CA SER A 327 4.26 7.07 34.90
C SER A 327 5.59 7.48 34.28
N TYR A 328 5.76 7.28 32.97
CA TYR A 328 6.98 7.65 32.26
C TYR A 328 7.11 9.17 32.12
N VAL A 329 6.00 9.87 31.84
CA VAL A 329 5.93 11.33 31.86
C VAL A 329 6.36 11.89 33.21
N ALA A 330 5.84 11.32 34.31
CA ALA A 330 6.25 11.74 35.65
C ALA A 330 7.74 11.48 35.91
N ALA A 331 8.27 10.33 35.47
CA ALA A 331 9.70 10.02 35.59
C ALA A 331 10.59 11.02 34.83
N TYR A 332 10.18 11.41 33.61
CA TYR A 332 10.88 12.43 32.83
C TYR A 332 10.82 13.79 33.54
N ASP A 333 9.63 14.23 33.96
CA ASP A 333 9.41 15.53 34.58
C ASP A 333 10.10 15.67 35.96
N GLU A 334 10.31 14.58 36.68
CA GLU A 334 11.08 14.57 37.94
C GLU A 334 12.60 14.42 37.73
N GLY A 335 13.03 13.96 36.56
CA GLY A 335 14.42 13.70 36.18
C GLY A 335 14.94 14.70 35.14
N ALA A 336 15.09 14.24 33.89
CA ALA A 336 15.67 15.01 32.79
C ALA A 336 14.95 16.34 32.51
N GLY A 337 13.63 16.40 32.74
CA GLY A 337 12.82 17.59 32.49
C GLY A 337 13.14 18.80 33.40
N VAL A 338 13.75 18.58 34.56
CA VAL A 338 14.13 19.64 35.52
C VAL A 338 15.63 19.93 35.55
N GLU A 339 16.40 19.31 34.66
CA GLU A 339 17.82 19.62 34.53
C GLU A 339 18.01 21.06 34.07
N ALA A 340 18.97 21.77 34.67
CA ALA A 340 19.21 23.19 34.39
C ALA A 340 19.50 23.46 32.91
N GLY A 341 20.16 22.51 32.22
CA GLY A 341 20.41 22.59 30.78
C GLY A 341 19.12 22.54 29.96
N ARG A 342 18.22 21.60 30.30
CA ARG A 342 16.91 21.47 29.65
C ARG A 342 16.02 22.69 29.86
N THR A 343 15.90 23.18 31.10
CA THR A 343 15.11 24.39 31.39
C THR A 343 15.65 25.60 30.64
N ALA A 344 16.97 25.76 30.56
CA ALA A 344 17.58 26.86 29.82
C ALA A 344 17.34 26.75 28.30
N ALA A 345 17.36 25.53 27.74
CA ALA A 345 17.02 25.28 26.35
C ALA A 345 15.56 25.64 26.04
N GLU A 346 14.61 25.26 26.91
CA GLU A 346 13.18 25.60 26.77
C GLU A 346 12.94 27.11 26.78
N GLU A 347 13.54 27.82 27.74
CA GLU A 347 13.47 29.29 27.81
C GLU A 347 14.05 29.94 26.55
N GLN A 348 15.20 29.45 26.08
CA GLN A 348 15.82 29.96 24.86
C GLN A 348 14.99 29.66 23.60
N PHE A 349 14.39 28.47 23.49
CA PHE A 349 13.54 28.11 22.36
C PHE A 349 12.29 28.99 22.28
N GLU A 350 11.65 29.25 23.43
CA GLU A 350 10.48 30.12 23.53
C GLU A 350 10.82 31.57 23.15
N GLU A 351 12.02 32.04 23.50
CA GLU A 351 12.50 33.39 23.14
C GLU A 351 12.89 33.50 21.67
N LEU A 352 13.76 32.60 21.18
CA LEU A 352 14.38 32.69 19.86
C LEU A 352 13.48 32.19 18.73
N ARG A 353 12.61 31.22 19.02
CA ARG A 353 11.72 30.60 18.02
C ARG A 353 12.50 30.15 16.76
N PRO A 354 13.56 29.33 16.91
CA PRO A 354 14.47 29.01 15.82
C PRO A 354 13.75 28.30 14.69
N THR A 355 14.17 28.55 13.45
CA THR A 355 13.71 27.72 12.32
C THR A 355 14.29 26.32 12.47
N VAL A 356 13.46 25.29 12.30
CA VAL A 356 13.88 23.89 12.43
C VAL A 356 13.79 23.22 11.06
N ILE A 357 14.93 22.80 10.52
CA ILE A 357 15.05 22.11 9.24
C ILE A 357 15.47 20.67 9.52
N CYS A 358 14.70 19.71 9.03
CA CYS A 358 14.99 18.29 9.13
C CYS A 358 15.21 17.74 7.72
N ILE A 359 16.44 17.37 7.40
CA ILE A 359 16.82 16.81 6.10
C ILE A 359 16.96 15.29 6.27
N MET A 360 16.11 14.57 5.56
CA MET A 360 16.26 13.13 5.36
C MET A 360 16.92 12.91 4.01
N ASN A 361 18.22 12.64 4.03
CA ASN A 361 19.02 12.51 2.82
C ASN A 361 18.95 11.09 2.28
N GLU A 362 18.54 10.97 1.02
CA GLU A 362 18.28 9.70 0.34
C GLU A 362 19.55 8.86 0.34
N THR A 363 19.44 7.65 0.87
CA THR A 363 20.51 6.66 0.91
C THR A 363 21.85 7.18 1.48
N PHE A 364 21.85 8.26 2.27
CA PHE A 364 23.08 8.79 2.86
C PHE A 364 23.60 7.88 3.95
N SER A 365 24.76 7.28 3.74
CA SER A 365 25.38 6.41 4.74
C SER A 365 26.89 6.42 4.64
N ASP A 366 27.52 6.29 5.81
CA ASP A 366 28.95 6.06 5.91
C ASP A 366 29.25 4.57 5.77
N ILE A 367 29.36 4.13 4.50
CA ILE A 367 29.68 2.73 4.18
C ILE A 367 31.15 2.35 4.41
N SER A 368 31.97 3.23 5.00
CA SER A 368 33.33 2.87 5.46
C SER A 368 33.31 1.82 6.57
N VAL A 369 32.15 1.60 7.21
CA VAL A 369 31.90 0.50 8.15
C VAL A 369 32.19 -0.88 7.55
N PHE A 370 32.16 -1.02 6.22
CA PHE A 370 32.55 -2.23 5.51
C PHE A 370 34.06 -2.22 5.18
N ASP A 371 34.89 -2.10 6.22
CA ASP A 371 36.36 -2.10 6.11
C ASP A 371 36.90 -1.09 5.08
N GLY A 372 36.36 0.14 5.09
CA GLY A 372 36.67 1.21 4.13
C GLY A 372 38.16 1.45 3.90
N GLU A 373 38.96 1.34 4.97
CA GLU A 373 40.41 1.53 4.92
C GLU A 373 41.11 0.54 3.95
N SER A 374 40.62 -0.70 3.85
CA SER A 374 41.26 -1.72 3.00
C SER A 374 41.09 -1.47 1.49
N TRP A 375 40.10 -0.65 1.11
CA TRP A 375 39.81 -0.30 -0.28
C TRP A 375 39.83 1.21 -0.56
N GLY A 376 40.36 1.99 0.39
CA GLY A 376 40.72 3.40 0.20
C GLY A 376 39.59 4.40 0.38
N TYR A 377 38.55 4.08 1.16
CA TYR A 377 37.43 4.97 1.48
C TYR A 377 37.34 5.30 2.97
N ALA A 378 37.33 6.59 3.30
CA ALA A 378 37.34 7.09 4.68
C ALA A 378 35.96 7.56 5.19
N GLY A 379 34.90 7.42 4.37
CA GLY A 379 33.59 7.98 4.67
C GLY A 379 33.39 9.40 4.13
N PRO A 380 32.21 10.00 4.35
CA PRO A 380 31.93 11.41 4.00
C PRO A 380 32.73 12.34 4.92
N GLU A 381 33.85 12.86 4.42
CA GLU A 381 34.85 13.55 5.26
C GLU A 381 34.33 14.86 5.88
N ARG A 382 33.56 15.68 5.15
CA ARG A 382 33.07 16.96 5.70
C ARG A 382 32.09 16.69 6.83
N PHE A 383 31.09 15.85 6.59
CA PHE A 383 30.13 15.39 7.59
C PHE A 383 30.82 14.80 8.83
N ASN A 384 31.78 13.89 8.64
CA ASN A 384 32.47 13.23 9.75
C ASN A 384 33.37 14.20 10.55
N SER A 385 33.79 15.32 9.96
CA SER A 385 34.65 16.33 10.60
C SER A 385 33.90 17.47 11.32
N ARG A 386 32.56 17.47 11.33
CA ARG A 386 31.74 18.50 11.99
C ARG A 386 31.75 18.34 13.53
N ASP A 387 32.81 18.83 14.15
CA ASP A 387 32.93 18.91 15.62
C ASP A 387 32.04 20.00 16.25
N ASP A 388 31.47 20.88 15.43
CA ASP A 388 30.55 21.94 15.83
C ASP A 388 29.08 21.51 15.85
N ALA A 389 28.76 20.27 15.47
CA ALA A 389 27.45 19.69 15.67
C ALA A 389 27.14 19.56 17.17
N ILE A 390 25.90 19.87 17.57
CA ILE A 390 25.40 19.73 18.94
C ILE A 390 25.30 18.26 19.34
N LEU A 391 24.78 17.43 18.44
CA LEU A 391 24.57 16.01 18.64
C LEU A 391 24.85 15.27 17.34
N GLY A 392 25.36 14.05 17.39
CA GLY A 392 25.41 13.17 16.22
C GLY A 392 25.74 11.74 16.59
N GLY A 393 25.61 10.83 15.64
CA GLY A 393 25.85 9.41 15.91
C GLY A 393 25.37 8.49 14.80
N GLY A 394 25.36 7.19 15.08
CA GLY A 394 24.72 6.19 14.24
C GLY A 394 23.20 6.17 14.44
N VAL A 395 22.47 5.90 13.37
CA VAL A 395 21.02 5.66 13.40
C VAL A 395 20.76 4.24 12.92
N SER A 396 20.15 3.41 13.77
CA SER A 396 19.59 2.14 13.34
C SER A 396 18.33 2.41 12.53
N VAL A 397 18.29 1.89 11.30
CA VAL A 397 17.17 2.04 10.36
C VAL A 397 16.44 0.72 10.18
N SER A 398 15.14 0.75 9.90
CA SER A 398 14.32 -0.44 9.73
C SER A 398 14.28 -0.97 8.29
N VAL A 399 14.90 -0.25 7.35
CA VAL A 399 14.82 -0.51 5.90
C VAL A 399 16.20 -0.48 5.23
N LEU A 400 16.31 -1.13 4.07
CA LEU A 400 17.55 -1.27 3.29
C LEU A 400 17.26 -1.23 1.79
N GLY A 401 17.93 -0.33 1.07
CA GLY A 401 17.87 -0.23 -0.39
C GLY A 401 16.53 0.30 -0.95
N GLY A 402 15.58 0.62 -0.09
CA GLY A 402 14.29 1.18 -0.43
C GLY A 402 13.36 1.18 0.79
N GLY A 403 12.26 1.93 0.69
CA GLY A 403 11.31 2.08 1.78
C GLY A 403 11.47 3.38 2.57
N THR A 404 12.03 4.42 1.96
CA THR A 404 12.12 5.81 2.46
C THR A 404 10.92 6.26 3.31
N CYS A 405 9.68 5.97 2.88
CA CYS A 405 8.48 6.37 3.64
C CYS A 405 8.34 5.73 5.02
N ASN A 406 9.00 4.60 5.26
CA ASN A 406 9.04 3.94 6.55
C ASN A 406 9.96 4.71 7.51
N SER A 407 11.12 5.16 7.05
CA SER A 407 11.97 6.07 7.83
C SER A 407 11.28 7.41 8.06
N GLU A 408 10.56 7.96 7.08
CA GLU A 408 9.72 9.15 7.30
C GLU A 408 8.65 8.92 8.36
N PHE A 409 7.98 7.77 8.32
CA PHE A 409 6.97 7.40 9.30
C PHE A 409 7.56 7.31 10.71
N GLU A 410 8.66 6.58 10.88
CA GLU A 410 9.33 6.46 12.18
C GLU A 410 9.76 7.84 12.70
N PHE A 411 10.35 8.67 11.84
CA PHE A 411 10.83 9.99 12.22
C PHE A 411 9.69 10.95 12.59
N LEU A 412 8.69 11.11 11.72
CA LEU A 412 7.62 12.10 11.89
C LEU A 412 6.62 11.71 12.98
N THR A 413 6.45 10.42 13.26
CA THR A 413 5.46 9.94 14.25
C THR A 413 6.09 9.45 15.53
N GLY A 414 7.38 9.11 15.53
CA GLY A 414 8.05 8.44 16.63
C GLY A 414 7.65 6.97 16.82
N VAL A 415 6.72 6.44 16.01
CA VAL A 415 6.23 5.05 16.16
C VAL A 415 7.25 4.09 15.55
N PRO A 416 7.86 3.17 16.34
CA PRO A 416 8.80 2.19 15.82
C PRO A 416 8.10 1.16 14.92
N LEU A 417 8.69 0.86 13.75
CA LEU A 417 8.16 -0.20 12.89
C LEU A 417 8.23 -1.59 13.52
N ALA A 418 9.13 -1.77 14.49
CA ALA A 418 9.19 -2.97 15.33
C ALA A 418 7.84 -3.32 16.00
N TYR A 419 6.99 -2.31 16.26
CA TYR A 419 5.65 -2.49 16.80
C TYR A 419 4.54 -2.46 15.75
N VAL A 420 4.84 -2.10 14.50
CA VAL A 420 3.88 -2.12 13.39
C VAL A 420 3.89 -3.48 12.69
N GLY A 421 5.09 -4.00 12.42
CA GLY A 421 5.35 -5.28 11.76
C GLY A 421 6.24 -5.16 10.52
N ASP A 422 6.98 -6.23 10.23
CA ASP A 422 7.82 -6.33 9.04
C ASP A 422 7.01 -6.30 7.74
N GLY A 423 7.60 -5.78 6.67
CA GLY A 423 6.96 -5.69 5.34
C GLY A 423 5.80 -4.69 5.24
N LYS A 424 5.47 -3.97 6.32
CA LYS A 424 4.37 -3.00 6.34
C LYS A 424 4.86 -1.61 5.95
N TYR A 425 4.02 -0.93 5.17
CA TYR A 425 4.25 0.45 4.71
C TYR A 425 3.10 1.33 5.19
N PRO A 426 3.20 1.97 6.37
CA PRO A 426 2.10 2.72 6.99
C PRO A 426 1.44 3.75 6.06
N TYR A 427 2.23 4.43 5.25
CA TYR A 427 1.77 5.41 4.25
C TYR A 427 0.82 4.81 3.19
N SER A 428 0.92 3.51 2.94
CA SER A 428 0.05 2.79 2.01
C SER A 428 -1.08 2.05 2.72
N LEU A 429 -0.86 1.64 3.96
CA LEU A 429 -1.74 0.73 4.69
C LEU A 429 -2.73 1.42 5.61
N TYR A 430 -2.41 2.60 6.14
CA TYR A 430 -3.13 3.18 7.28
C TYR A 430 -3.57 4.62 7.03
N ASP A 431 -4.62 5.04 7.72
CA ASP A 431 -4.99 6.45 7.85
C ASP A 431 -4.17 7.09 8.98
N LEU A 432 -3.28 8.03 8.63
CA LEU A 432 -2.35 8.65 9.57
C LEU A 432 -2.91 9.93 10.20
N SER A 433 -4.18 10.26 9.97
CA SER A 433 -4.79 11.50 10.48
C SER A 433 -4.78 11.61 12.01
N SER A 434 -4.77 10.47 12.71
CA SER A 434 -4.74 10.39 14.18
C SER A 434 -3.38 9.92 14.74
N ALA A 435 -2.38 9.72 13.89
CA ALA A 435 -1.04 9.39 14.34
C ALA A 435 -0.41 10.60 15.08
N PRO A 436 0.52 10.37 16.02
CA PRO A 436 1.42 11.41 16.48
C PRO A 436 2.14 12.02 15.28
N SER A 437 2.40 13.33 15.33
CA SER A 437 3.00 14.03 14.20
C SER A 437 3.83 15.22 14.65
N LEU A 438 5.10 15.21 14.26
CA LEU A 438 6.03 16.32 14.45
C LEU A 438 5.56 17.58 13.73
N ALA A 439 5.00 17.46 12.52
CA ALA A 439 4.44 18.60 11.79
C ALA A 439 3.28 19.24 12.56
N ARG A 440 2.38 18.42 13.13
CA ARG A 440 1.27 18.93 13.95
C ARG A 440 1.77 19.60 15.22
N GLN A 441 2.76 19.02 15.89
CA GLN A 441 3.40 19.61 17.07
C GLN A 441 3.95 21.01 16.76
N PHE A 442 4.73 21.17 15.68
CA PHE A 442 5.25 22.49 15.28
C PHE A 442 4.14 23.45 14.84
N SER A 443 3.13 22.98 14.11
CA SER A 443 1.96 23.78 13.73
C SER A 443 1.19 24.32 14.96
N GLU A 444 1.01 23.50 15.99
CA GLU A 444 0.40 23.89 17.27
C GLU A 444 1.24 24.90 18.05
N LEU A 445 2.57 24.84 17.90
CA LEU A 445 3.49 25.86 18.40
C LEU A 445 3.45 27.14 17.54
N GLY A 446 2.72 27.19 16.43
CA GLY A 446 2.59 28.35 15.56
C GLY A 446 3.69 28.48 14.50
N TYR A 447 4.34 27.37 14.14
CA TYR A 447 5.28 27.32 13.02
C TYR A 447 4.53 27.06 11.71
N LYS A 448 5.00 27.66 10.62
CA LYS A 448 4.60 27.21 9.28
C LYS A 448 5.33 25.91 8.96
N THR A 449 4.59 24.87 8.58
CA THR A 449 5.14 23.54 8.33
C THR A 449 5.15 23.20 6.84
N THR A 450 6.32 22.89 6.30
CA THR A 450 6.49 22.59 4.87
C THR A 450 7.27 21.29 4.69
N ALA A 451 6.74 20.38 3.89
CA ALA A 451 7.48 19.20 3.41
C ALA A 451 8.00 19.45 1.99
N LEU A 452 9.20 18.98 1.68
CA LEU A 452 9.80 19.03 0.34
C LEU A 452 10.14 17.60 -0.09
N HIS A 453 9.79 17.25 -1.32
CA HIS A 453 10.29 16.04 -1.97
C HIS A 453 10.28 16.24 -3.48
N PRO A 454 11.44 16.36 -4.15
CA PRO A 454 11.50 16.69 -5.58
C PRO A 454 11.20 15.46 -6.46
N ASN A 455 10.03 14.86 -6.27
CA ASN A 455 9.49 13.75 -7.04
C ASN A 455 7.96 13.86 -7.11
N TYR A 456 7.30 12.96 -7.83
CA TYR A 456 5.84 12.96 -7.94
C TYR A 456 5.19 12.90 -6.55
N ALA A 457 4.27 13.84 -6.27
CA ALA A 457 3.57 13.93 -5.00
C ALA A 457 2.84 12.64 -4.58
N THR A 458 2.41 11.84 -5.56
CA THR A 458 1.70 10.58 -5.33
C THR A 458 2.61 9.43 -4.91
N ASN A 459 3.94 9.56 -5.02
CA ASN A 459 4.86 8.52 -4.56
C ASN A 459 4.69 8.32 -3.06
N TRP A 460 4.52 7.06 -2.66
CA TRP A 460 4.14 6.67 -1.28
C TRP A 460 2.87 7.36 -0.75
N ASN A 461 1.97 7.84 -1.60
CA ASN A 461 0.79 8.63 -1.20
C ASN A 461 1.12 9.90 -0.37
N ARG A 462 2.30 10.52 -0.55
CA ARG A 462 2.71 11.71 0.22
C ARG A 462 1.72 12.87 0.10
N ASP A 463 1.13 13.06 -1.07
CA ASP A 463 0.04 14.01 -1.33
C ASP A 463 -1.10 13.94 -0.31
N ARG A 464 -1.43 12.72 0.15
CA ARG A 464 -2.46 12.48 1.17
C ARG A 464 -1.86 12.41 2.57
N VAL A 465 -0.74 11.71 2.72
CA VAL A 465 -0.13 11.44 4.02
C VAL A 465 0.38 12.71 4.69
N TYR A 466 1.06 13.60 3.97
CA TYR A 466 1.53 14.86 4.57
C TYR A 466 0.36 15.75 5.01
N SER A 467 -0.76 15.74 4.28
CA SER A 467 -1.99 16.39 4.73
C SER A 467 -2.57 15.72 5.98
N MET A 468 -2.56 14.39 6.09
CA MET A 468 -3.00 13.66 7.28
C MET A 468 -2.12 13.95 8.51
N LEU A 469 -0.80 14.02 8.31
CA LEU A 469 0.16 14.36 9.35
C LEU A 469 0.09 15.85 9.74
N GLY A 470 -0.56 16.69 8.93
CA GLY A 470 -0.84 18.08 9.27
C GLY A 470 0.22 19.07 8.81
N PHE A 471 0.97 18.76 7.76
CA PHE A 471 1.78 19.77 7.07
C PHE A 471 0.87 20.83 6.43
N ASP A 472 1.27 22.10 6.52
CA ASP A 472 0.56 23.21 5.88
C ASP A 472 0.81 23.24 4.37
N GLU A 473 1.94 22.72 3.92
CA GLU A 473 2.38 22.75 2.53
C GLU A 473 3.27 21.57 2.18
N PHE A 474 3.15 21.10 0.95
CA PHE A 474 3.99 20.07 0.38
C PHE A 474 4.45 20.51 -1.01
N LEU A 475 5.76 20.71 -1.15
CA LEU A 475 6.42 21.01 -2.41
C LEU A 475 6.90 19.71 -3.07
N SER A 476 6.47 19.48 -4.30
CA SER A 476 6.73 18.27 -5.07
C SER A 476 7.47 18.59 -6.37
N ILE A 477 7.73 17.62 -7.25
CA ILE A 477 8.52 17.82 -8.47
C ILE A 477 8.09 19.02 -9.33
N GLU A 478 6.80 19.36 -9.34
CA GLU A 478 6.28 20.54 -10.05
C GLU A 478 6.85 21.87 -9.53
N ASP A 479 7.29 21.93 -8.27
CA ASP A 479 7.87 23.11 -7.61
C ASP A 479 9.39 23.25 -7.83
N PHE A 480 10.01 22.25 -8.48
CA PHE A 480 11.43 22.19 -8.86
C PHE A 480 11.62 22.24 -10.38
N GLU A 481 10.68 22.85 -11.11
CA GLU A 481 10.77 22.96 -12.56
C GLU A 481 11.99 23.81 -12.96
N GLY A 482 12.95 23.17 -13.64
CA GLY A 482 14.17 23.82 -14.12
C GLY A 482 15.37 23.68 -13.19
N SER A 483 15.20 23.08 -12.00
CA SER A 483 16.31 22.75 -11.11
C SER A 483 17.30 21.78 -11.76
N GLU A 484 18.58 21.89 -11.38
CA GLU A 484 19.61 20.97 -11.83
C GLU A 484 19.39 19.57 -11.28
N TRP A 485 19.71 18.57 -12.11
CA TRP A 485 19.63 17.16 -11.74
C TRP A 485 21.03 16.61 -11.55
N PHE A 486 21.20 15.81 -10.50
CA PHE A 486 22.40 15.02 -10.28
C PHE A 486 22.01 13.57 -10.03
N HIS A 487 22.67 12.66 -10.74
CA HIS A 487 22.37 11.23 -10.75
C HIS A 487 20.88 10.91 -11.05
N SER A 488 20.06 10.64 -10.04
CA SER A 488 18.71 10.09 -10.18
C SER A 488 17.56 11.09 -10.05
N GLY A 489 17.85 12.35 -9.71
CA GLY A 489 16.80 13.35 -9.51
C GLY A 489 17.37 14.77 -9.40
N VAL A 490 16.53 15.68 -8.91
CA VAL A 490 16.94 17.03 -8.50
C VAL A 490 18.08 16.90 -7.48
N SER A 491 19.11 17.73 -7.63
CA SER A 491 20.28 17.70 -6.74
C SER A 491 19.91 18.15 -5.32
N ASP A 492 20.70 17.72 -4.34
CA ASP A 492 20.47 18.11 -2.94
C ASP A 492 20.69 19.63 -2.75
N ALA A 493 21.63 20.23 -3.48
CA ALA A 493 21.84 21.67 -3.47
C ALA A 493 20.58 22.46 -3.88
N GLU A 494 19.82 21.96 -4.86
CA GLU A 494 18.58 22.61 -5.31
C GLU A 494 17.44 22.48 -4.30
N THR A 495 17.39 21.38 -3.52
CA THR A 495 16.43 21.28 -2.41
C THR A 495 16.81 22.23 -1.28
N TYR A 496 18.10 22.37 -0.99
CA TYR A 496 18.62 23.33 -0.01
C TYR A 496 18.39 24.79 -0.42
N ASP A 497 18.60 25.13 -1.69
CA ASP A 497 18.25 26.45 -2.24
C ASP A 497 16.76 26.74 -2.08
N LYS A 498 15.90 25.73 -2.31
CA LYS A 498 14.45 25.87 -2.05
C LYS A 498 14.15 26.14 -0.59
N VAL A 499 14.88 25.52 0.35
CA VAL A 499 14.77 25.83 1.78
C VAL A 499 15.18 27.28 2.05
N LEU A 500 16.30 27.75 1.51
CA LEU A 500 16.74 29.14 1.64
C LEU A 500 15.69 30.13 1.09
N GLU A 501 15.11 29.84 -0.08
CA GLU A 501 14.01 30.63 -0.66
C GLU A 501 12.80 30.71 0.29
N LEU A 502 12.42 29.61 0.96
CA LEU A 502 11.34 29.61 1.95
C LEU A 502 11.68 30.49 3.16
N LEU A 503 12.93 30.45 3.63
CA LEU A 503 13.39 31.29 4.75
C LEU A 503 13.39 32.79 4.39
N GLU A 504 13.77 33.14 3.16
CA GLU A 504 13.76 34.53 2.67
C GLU A 504 12.35 35.10 2.52
N GLN A 505 11.35 34.25 2.22
CA GLN A 505 9.97 34.69 2.00
C GLN A 505 9.24 35.08 3.29
N SER A 506 9.70 34.63 4.46
CA SER A 506 9.03 34.87 5.73
C SER A 506 9.97 34.82 6.93
N ASP A 507 9.91 35.87 7.75
CA ASP A 507 10.59 35.94 9.05
C ASP A 507 9.90 35.09 10.14
N GLU A 508 8.69 34.58 9.88
CA GLU A 508 7.98 33.70 10.83
C GLU A 508 8.74 32.38 11.02
N PRO A 509 8.62 31.74 12.20
CA PRO A 509 9.27 30.46 12.49
C PRO A 509 8.73 29.35 11.58
N GLN A 510 9.64 28.53 11.05
CA GLN A 510 9.32 27.48 10.08
C GLN A 510 9.82 26.13 10.55
N PHE A 511 9.03 25.09 10.27
CA PHE A 511 9.46 23.70 10.36
C PHE A 511 9.48 23.15 8.93
N VAL A 512 10.67 22.76 8.48
CA VAL A 512 10.89 22.27 7.11
C VAL A 512 11.35 20.82 7.19
N PHE A 513 10.66 19.93 6.48
CA PHE A 513 11.08 18.53 6.32
C PHE A 513 11.44 18.27 4.86
N ASP A 514 12.74 18.11 4.57
CA ASP A 514 13.26 17.91 3.22
C ASP A 514 13.65 16.43 3.00
N VAL A 515 12.99 15.79 2.02
CA VAL A 515 13.27 14.42 1.59
C VAL A 515 13.89 14.47 0.20
N THR A 516 15.21 14.36 0.15
CA THR A 516 16.00 14.47 -1.09
C THR A 516 15.81 13.28 -2.05
N MET A 517 16.36 13.35 -3.27
CA MET A 517 16.26 12.30 -4.30
C MET A 517 17.58 11.97 -5.03
N GLN A 518 18.59 12.83 -4.94
CA GLN A 518 19.82 12.76 -5.75
C GLN A 518 20.46 11.37 -5.76
N ASN A 519 20.63 10.80 -4.56
CA ASN A 519 21.37 9.56 -4.31
C ASN A 519 20.55 8.28 -4.57
N HIS A 520 19.32 8.42 -5.06
CA HIS A 520 18.43 7.28 -5.26
C HIS A 520 19.03 6.30 -6.28
N SER A 521 18.79 5.01 -6.09
CA SER A 521 19.22 3.96 -7.03
C SER A 521 18.55 4.09 -8.41
N PRO A 522 19.09 3.50 -9.51
CA PRO A 522 20.22 2.57 -9.58
C PRO A 522 21.59 3.24 -9.83
N TYR A 523 22.65 2.62 -9.31
CA TYR A 523 24.04 3.11 -9.41
C TYR A 523 24.81 2.57 -10.63
N ASP A 524 24.12 2.33 -11.74
CA ASP A 524 24.69 1.86 -13.00
C ASP A 524 24.34 2.76 -14.18
N GLN A 525 24.00 4.03 -13.90
CA GLN A 525 23.53 4.99 -14.88
C GLN A 525 24.68 5.56 -15.71
N CYS A 526 25.90 5.58 -15.17
CA CYS A 526 27.09 6.12 -15.85
C CYS A 526 26.89 7.56 -16.34
N ASN A 527 26.10 8.37 -15.62
CA ASN A 527 25.71 9.73 -16.01
C ASN A 527 26.50 10.84 -15.30
N LEU A 528 27.39 10.49 -14.37
CA LEU A 528 28.21 11.42 -13.57
C LEU A 528 29.57 11.76 -14.21
N GLY A 529 29.87 11.22 -15.40
CA GLY A 529 31.17 11.40 -16.04
C GLY A 529 32.28 10.58 -15.36
N GLU A 530 33.46 11.18 -15.19
CA GLU A 530 34.58 10.53 -14.50
C GLU A 530 34.45 10.70 -12.99
N VAL A 531 34.29 9.58 -12.27
CA VAL A 531 34.21 9.54 -10.80
C VAL A 531 35.39 8.77 -10.21
N PRO A 532 35.79 9.02 -8.94
CA PRO A 532 36.76 8.20 -8.24
C PRO A 532 36.42 6.71 -8.32
N GLN A 533 37.41 5.88 -8.63
CA GLN A 533 37.22 4.44 -8.81
C GLN A 533 37.67 3.70 -7.55
N TYR A 534 36.75 2.95 -6.95
CA TYR A 534 36.99 2.08 -5.81
C TYR A 534 37.00 0.62 -6.26
N SER A 535 37.88 -0.18 -5.66
CA SER A 535 38.07 -1.59 -6.00
C SER A 535 38.13 -2.43 -4.74
N VAL A 536 36.98 -2.93 -4.31
CA VAL A 536 36.86 -3.86 -3.20
C VAL A 536 37.25 -5.27 -3.67
N GLU A 537 38.13 -5.93 -2.91
CA GLU A 537 38.52 -7.31 -3.21
C GLU A 537 37.30 -8.25 -3.12
N GLY A 538 37.15 -9.15 -4.10
CA GLY A 538 36.04 -10.11 -4.15
C GLY A 538 34.78 -9.60 -4.85
N LEU A 539 34.60 -8.28 -5.02
CA LEU A 539 33.50 -7.73 -5.82
C LEU A 539 33.74 -7.92 -7.32
N SER A 540 32.65 -8.02 -8.08
CA SER A 540 32.73 -8.01 -9.54
C SER A 540 33.13 -6.61 -10.06
N PRO A 541 33.71 -6.48 -11.25
CA PRO A 541 33.97 -5.17 -11.85
C PRO A 541 32.69 -4.31 -11.98
N TYR A 542 31.55 -4.96 -12.18
CA TYR A 542 30.25 -4.31 -12.25
C TYR A 542 29.83 -3.74 -10.89
N ASP A 543 29.98 -4.50 -9.81
CA ASP A 543 29.61 -4.02 -8.47
C ASP A 543 30.59 -2.94 -7.97
N ASN A 544 31.88 -3.04 -8.29
CA ASN A 544 32.87 -2.00 -7.98
C ASN A 544 32.55 -0.67 -8.70
N MET A 545 32.11 -0.72 -9.96
CA MET A 545 31.60 0.45 -10.68
C MET A 545 30.41 1.06 -9.95
N ARG A 546 29.44 0.23 -9.51
CA ARG A 546 28.25 0.71 -8.78
C ARG A 546 28.58 1.33 -7.44
N VAL A 547 29.52 0.74 -6.69
CA VAL A 547 30.04 1.33 -5.45
C VAL A 547 30.69 2.68 -5.73
N SER A 548 31.48 2.78 -6.79
CA SER A 548 32.13 4.03 -7.19
C SER A 548 31.13 5.12 -7.56
N GLU A 549 30.09 4.77 -8.32
CA GLU A 549 29.02 5.72 -8.69
C GLU A 549 28.22 6.17 -7.45
N TYR A 550 27.87 5.25 -6.54
CA TYR A 550 27.22 5.60 -5.26
C TYR A 550 28.07 6.56 -4.42
N LEU A 551 29.37 6.29 -4.28
CA LEU A 551 30.25 7.12 -3.46
C LEU A 551 30.45 8.52 -4.02
N ALA A 552 30.38 8.68 -5.35
CA ALA A 552 30.38 10.01 -5.97
C ALA A 552 29.11 10.81 -5.61
N CYS A 553 27.96 10.14 -5.51
CA CYS A 553 26.73 10.78 -5.03
C CYS A 553 26.85 11.22 -3.56
N ILE A 554 27.41 10.36 -2.70
CA ILE A 554 27.65 10.70 -1.28
C ILE A 554 28.64 11.85 -1.12
N GLU A 555 29.71 11.91 -1.92
CA GLU A 555 30.65 13.03 -1.92
C GLU A 555 29.96 14.35 -2.31
N GLU A 556 29.04 14.30 -3.28
CA GLU A 556 28.28 15.48 -3.71
C GLU A 556 27.27 15.93 -2.64
N SER A 557 26.55 15.01 -1.99
CA SER A 557 25.67 15.34 -0.85
C SER A 557 26.45 15.90 0.34
N ASP A 558 27.63 15.34 0.63
CA ASP A 558 28.53 15.81 1.69
C ASP A 558 29.01 17.25 1.42
N ARG A 559 29.34 17.56 0.16
CA ARG A 559 29.68 18.93 -0.29
C ARG A 559 28.48 19.88 -0.19
N ALA A 560 27.32 19.48 -0.70
CA ALA A 560 26.12 20.32 -0.70
C ALA A 560 25.64 20.64 0.72
N LEU A 561 25.73 19.69 1.65
CA LEU A 561 25.40 19.93 3.06
C LEU A 561 26.37 20.95 3.69
N ASP A 562 27.68 20.82 3.47
CA ASP A 562 28.67 21.77 4.00
C ASP A 562 28.42 23.19 3.49
N GLU A 563 28.16 23.34 2.18
CA GLU A 563 27.82 24.62 1.55
C GLU A 563 26.51 25.20 2.12
N PHE A 564 25.48 24.38 2.28
CA PHE A 564 24.20 24.81 2.85
C PHE A 564 24.34 25.30 4.28
N LEU A 565 25.06 24.56 5.14
CA LEU A 565 25.28 24.99 6.51
C LEU A 565 26.09 26.29 6.57
N ALA A 566 27.07 26.48 5.68
CA ALA A 566 27.83 27.73 5.58
C ALA A 566 26.96 28.94 5.18
N GLU A 567 25.95 28.75 4.33
CA GLU A 567 24.95 29.78 4.01
C GLU A 567 24.06 30.08 5.23
N LEU A 568 23.60 29.05 5.95
CA LEU A 568 22.80 29.22 7.18
C LEU A 568 23.56 29.96 8.29
N GLU A 569 24.88 29.80 8.37
CA GLU A 569 25.74 30.56 9.29
C GLU A 569 25.72 32.07 9.04
N GLN A 570 25.44 32.50 7.81
CA GLN A 570 25.40 33.93 7.45
C GLN A 570 24.05 34.58 7.75
N LEU A 571 23.03 33.80 8.10
CA LEU A 571 21.69 34.32 8.33
C LEU A 571 21.58 35.03 9.69
N ASP A 572 20.95 36.21 9.72
CA ASP A 572 20.60 36.94 10.95
C ASP A 572 19.29 36.41 11.56
N ARG A 573 19.17 35.08 11.64
CA ARG A 573 18.05 34.37 12.30
C ARG A 573 18.52 33.04 12.88
N PRO A 574 17.97 32.60 14.02
CA PRO A 574 18.33 31.33 14.62
C PRO A 574 17.78 30.15 13.79
N VAL A 575 18.65 29.20 13.45
CA VAL A 575 18.34 28.02 12.65
C VAL A 575 18.95 26.77 13.29
N VAL A 576 18.18 25.69 13.30
CA VAL A 576 18.61 24.33 13.66
C VAL A 576 18.42 23.42 12.45
N VAL A 577 19.42 22.58 12.19
CA VAL A 577 19.38 21.53 11.17
C VAL A 577 19.54 20.17 11.83
N LEU A 578 18.60 19.25 11.62
CA LEU A 578 18.78 17.82 11.82
C LEU A 578 18.96 17.16 10.45
N PHE A 579 20.12 16.56 10.21
CA PHE A 579 20.40 15.82 8.98
C PHE A 579 20.53 14.33 9.32
N PHE A 580 19.89 13.44 8.56
CA PHE A 580 20.03 12.00 8.73
C PHE A 580 19.82 11.23 7.42
N GLY A 581 20.46 10.07 7.31
CA GLY A 581 20.21 9.12 6.20
C GLY A 581 19.01 8.21 6.48
N ASP A 582 18.16 8.01 5.49
CA ASP A 582 16.95 7.17 5.61
C ASP A 582 17.25 5.67 5.62
N HIS A 583 18.20 5.22 4.81
CA HIS A 583 18.71 3.84 4.77
C HIS A 583 20.06 3.71 4.06
N GLN A 584 20.64 2.51 4.10
CA GLN A 584 21.78 2.16 3.25
C GLN A 584 21.35 1.71 1.84
N PRO A 585 22.25 1.74 0.83
CA PRO A 585 21.94 1.21 -0.49
C PRO A 585 21.86 -0.32 -0.47
N ALA A 586 21.13 -0.93 -1.40
CA ALA A 586 21.14 -2.39 -1.58
C ALA A 586 22.55 -2.96 -1.87
N LEU A 587 23.48 -2.11 -2.33
CA LEU A 587 24.90 -2.45 -2.49
C LEU A 587 25.57 -2.84 -1.17
N SER A 588 25.10 -2.32 -0.04
CA SER A 588 25.65 -2.65 1.28
C SER A 588 25.55 -4.13 1.59
N SER A 589 24.46 -4.82 1.19
CA SER A 589 24.40 -6.28 1.33
C SER A 589 25.47 -6.99 0.51
N ILE A 590 25.79 -6.49 -0.69
CA ILE A 590 26.82 -7.08 -1.56
C ILE A 590 28.20 -6.90 -0.92
N LEU A 591 28.51 -5.69 -0.46
CA LEU A 591 29.75 -5.38 0.26
C LEU A 591 29.90 -6.25 1.50
N ASN A 592 28.87 -6.24 2.36
CA ASN A 592 28.88 -6.95 3.62
C ASN A 592 29.05 -8.47 3.44
N ASN A 593 28.29 -9.08 2.52
CA ASN A 593 28.40 -10.51 2.22
C ASN A 593 29.74 -10.90 1.59
N THR A 594 30.42 -9.97 0.91
CA THR A 594 31.71 -10.25 0.28
C THR A 594 32.87 -10.12 1.26
N ILE A 595 32.90 -9.03 2.03
CA ILE A 595 33.97 -8.74 3.00
C ILE A 595 33.87 -9.69 4.20
N TYR A 596 32.66 -9.95 4.69
CA TYR A 596 32.39 -10.81 5.85
C TYR A 596 31.75 -12.13 5.41
N ALA A 597 32.30 -12.75 4.37
CA ALA A 597 31.76 -13.97 3.79
C ALA A 597 31.62 -15.11 4.82
N GLY A 598 30.39 -15.63 4.96
CA GLY A 598 30.07 -16.72 5.88
C GLY A 598 29.72 -16.28 7.30
N GLU A 599 29.74 -14.98 7.60
CA GLU A 599 29.17 -14.44 8.83
C GLU A 599 27.63 -14.55 8.78
N GLN A 600 27.03 -15.11 9.83
CA GLN A 600 25.57 -15.31 9.97
C GLN A 600 25.14 -14.86 11.38
N THR A 601 25.68 -13.74 11.81
CA THR A 601 25.45 -13.13 13.13
C THR A 601 24.38 -12.04 13.00
N LEU A 602 23.82 -11.59 14.14
CA LEU A 602 22.98 -10.38 14.15
C LEU A 602 23.78 -9.14 13.72
N GLU A 603 25.05 -9.07 14.11
CA GLU A 603 25.97 -7.99 13.73
C GLU A 603 26.07 -7.84 12.20
N HIS A 604 26.14 -8.96 11.47
CA HIS A 604 26.12 -8.96 10.01
C HIS A 604 24.89 -8.24 9.46
N SER A 605 23.70 -8.54 9.99
CA SER A 605 22.46 -7.90 9.55
C SER A 605 22.36 -6.43 9.99
N GLN A 606 22.84 -6.10 11.20
CA GLN A 606 22.82 -4.73 11.72
C GLN A 606 23.73 -3.80 10.93
N ARG A 607 24.91 -4.28 10.48
CA ARG A 607 25.90 -3.48 9.74
C ARG A 607 25.34 -2.84 8.47
N THR A 608 24.34 -3.45 7.83
CA THR A 608 23.66 -2.91 6.65
C THR A 608 22.48 -2.00 6.97
N HIS A 609 22.13 -1.82 8.24
CA HIS A 609 20.96 -1.07 8.70
C HIS A 609 21.37 0.04 9.67
N GLU A 610 22.53 0.65 9.41
CA GLU A 610 23.04 1.79 10.17
C GLU A 610 23.36 2.95 9.23
N THR A 611 22.76 4.11 9.48
CA THR A 611 23.09 5.37 8.81
C THR A 611 23.68 6.34 9.83
N ARG A 612 23.84 7.61 9.45
CA ARG A 612 24.37 8.67 10.31
C ARG A 612 23.38 9.81 10.45
N TYR A 613 23.51 10.54 11.55
CA TYR A 613 22.83 11.81 11.73
C TYR A 613 23.71 12.85 12.44
N LEU A 614 23.34 14.11 12.28
CA LEU A 614 23.81 15.21 13.11
C LEU A 614 22.68 16.21 13.39
N VAL A 615 22.84 16.95 14.48
CA VAL A 615 22.08 18.14 14.84
C VAL A 615 23.05 19.29 14.93
N TRP A 616 22.78 20.36 14.19
CA TRP A 616 23.61 21.54 14.11
C TRP A 616 22.74 22.79 14.28
N ALA A 617 23.30 23.86 14.82
CA ALA A 617 22.62 25.15 14.90
C ALA A 617 23.59 26.29 14.60
N ASN A 618 23.10 27.37 13.99
CA ASN A 618 23.90 28.58 13.73
C ASN A 618 24.02 29.50 14.97
N TYR A 619 23.61 29.03 16.15
CA TYR A 619 23.66 29.74 17.42
C TYR A 619 23.98 28.77 18.56
N ASP A 620 24.45 29.30 19.69
CA ASP A 620 24.74 28.50 20.88
C ASP A 620 23.43 28.02 21.53
N VAL A 621 23.17 26.72 21.50
CA VAL A 621 22.00 26.11 22.18
C VAL A 621 22.29 25.95 23.68
N ALA A 622 21.44 26.56 24.50
CA ALA A 622 21.58 26.54 25.95
C ALA A 622 21.54 25.10 26.50
N GLY A 623 22.41 24.80 27.46
CA GLY A 623 22.50 23.47 28.05
C GLY A 623 23.18 22.41 27.17
N SER A 624 23.53 22.73 25.92
CA SER A 624 24.19 21.82 25.00
C SER A 624 25.70 22.06 24.92
N THR A 625 26.44 21.02 24.57
CA THR A 625 27.88 21.10 24.24
C THR A 625 28.12 20.46 22.88
N ASN A 626 28.88 21.14 22.01
CA ASN A 626 29.21 20.60 20.71
C ASN A 626 30.04 19.31 20.83
N GLY A 627 29.83 18.39 19.89
CA GLY A 627 30.51 17.11 19.78
C GLY A 627 29.87 15.98 20.59
N GLU A 628 28.65 16.13 21.13
CA GLU A 628 27.97 15.04 21.83
C GLU A 628 27.68 13.88 20.85
N LYS A 629 27.99 12.65 21.28
CA LYS A 629 27.76 11.43 20.49
C LYS A 629 26.71 10.55 21.13
N CYS A 630 25.70 10.18 20.36
CA CYS A 630 24.58 9.36 20.82
C CYS A 630 24.08 8.48 19.68
N ASP A 631 24.22 7.16 19.80
CA ASP A 631 23.61 6.25 18.83
C ASP A 631 22.13 6.08 19.15
N THR A 632 21.30 5.96 18.12
CA THR A 632 19.84 5.88 18.30
C THR A 632 19.15 5.14 17.14
N SER A 633 17.82 5.21 17.08
CA SER A 633 17.00 4.74 15.96
C SER A 633 16.15 5.87 15.42
N VAL A 634 15.66 5.73 14.19
CA VAL A 634 14.89 6.76 13.49
C VAL A 634 13.70 7.26 14.32
N CYS A 635 12.99 6.34 15.00
CA CYS A 635 11.83 6.64 15.83
C CYS A 635 12.10 7.55 17.05
N TYR A 636 13.35 7.67 17.49
CA TYR A 636 13.73 8.52 18.62
C TYR A 636 14.35 9.85 18.21
N LEU A 637 14.74 10.02 16.93
CA LEU A 637 15.43 11.22 16.46
C LEU A 637 14.64 12.50 16.71
N ALA A 638 13.33 12.50 16.47
CA ALA A 638 12.49 13.66 16.71
C ALA A 638 12.42 14.05 18.19
N ALA A 639 12.33 13.07 19.09
CA ALA A 639 12.33 13.31 20.53
C ALA A 639 13.68 13.84 21.02
N LEU A 640 14.78 13.28 20.53
CA LEU A 640 16.14 13.74 20.85
C LEU A 640 16.40 15.17 20.34
N LEU A 641 15.98 15.48 19.11
CA LEU A 641 16.04 16.84 18.57
C LEU A 641 15.28 17.81 19.47
N ALA A 642 14.02 17.50 19.76
CA ALA A 642 13.13 18.33 20.57
C ALA A 642 13.67 18.53 22.00
N GLU A 643 14.24 17.49 22.60
CA GLU A 643 14.88 17.55 23.91
C GLU A 643 16.09 18.50 23.88
N LYS A 644 16.99 18.33 22.91
CA LYS A 644 18.23 19.10 22.83
C LYS A 644 18.02 20.58 22.58
N ILE A 645 17.06 20.95 21.72
CA ILE A 645 16.88 22.35 21.32
C ILE A 645 15.81 23.09 22.11
N GLY A 646 15.18 22.45 23.10
CA GLY A 646 14.20 23.12 23.97
C GLY A 646 12.75 23.11 23.46
N VAL A 647 12.42 22.34 22.41
CA VAL A 647 11.03 22.23 21.94
C VAL A 647 10.16 21.61 23.06
N PRO A 648 8.97 22.13 23.35
CA PRO A 648 8.04 21.50 24.28
C PRO A 648 7.70 20.06 23.85
N LEU A 649 8.02 19.09 24.71
CA LEU A 649 7.85 17.66 24.42
C LEU A 649 6.40 17.21 24.63
N THR A 650 5.95 16.30 23.76
CA THR A 650 4.69 15.56 23.99
C THR A 650 4.87 14.48 25.05
N ASP A 651 3.76 14.01 25.64
CA ASP A 651 3.78 12.91 26.61
C ASP A 651 4.39 11.62 26.01
N TYR A 652 4.12 11.37 24.72
CA TYR A 652 4.73 10.27 24.00
C TYR A 652 6.25 10.44 23.83
N GLN A 653 6.73 11.65 23.50
CA GLN A 653 8.17 11.93 23.40
C GLN A 653 8.88 11.76 24.75
N LYS A 654 8.28 12.22 25.85
CA LYS A 654 8.82 11.98 27.21
C LYS A 654 8.91 10.49 27.51
N THR A 655 7.87 9.74 27.14
CA THR A 655 7.87 8.27 27.28
C THR A 655 9.01 7.63 26.50
N GLN A 656 9.23 8.04 25.25
CA GLN A 656 10.34 7.57 24.43
C GLN A 656 11.71 7.90 25.06
N LEU A 657 11.89 9.11 25.57
CA LEU A 657 13.14 9.56 26.20
C LEU A 657 13.47 8.79 27.50
N VAL A 658 12.45 8.40 28.27
CA VAL A 658 12.64 7.53 29.44
C VAL A 658 12.90 6.08 29.02
N ALA A 659 12.12 5.53 28.08
CA ALA A 659 12.28 4.15 27.61
C ALA A 659 13.66 3.92 27.00
N ARG A 660 14.22 4.90 26.27
CA ARG A 660 15.52 4.77 25.63
C ARG A 660 16.71 4.68 26.59
N GLU A 661 16.54 5.00 27.87
CA GLU A 661 17.59 4.78 28.87
C GLU A 661 17.93 3.29 29.00
N GLU A 662 16.93 2.40 28.83
CA GLU A 662 17.11 0.94 28.76
C GLU A 662 17.19 0.43 27.32
N LEU A 663 16.54 1.13 26.38
CA LEU A 663 16.40 0.76 24.97
C LEU A 663 16.93 1.85 24.02
N PRO A 664 18.25 2.11 23.96
CA PRO A 664 18.79 3.22 23.18
C PRO A 664 18.37 3.26 21.70
N SER A 665 18.05 2.09 21.13
CA SER A 665 17.64 1.95 19.74
C SER A 665 16.69 0.77 19.57
N ILE A 666 15.64 0.97 18.77
CA ILE A 666 14.67 -0.05 18.36
C ILE A 666 14.43 0.05 16.84
N SER A 667 14.45 -1.07 16.15
CA SER A 667 14.24 -1.17 14.69
C SER A 667 13.66 -2.53 14.32
N LEU A 668 13.26 -2.71 13.05
CA LEU A 668 12.85 -4.03 12.53
C LEU A 668 13.98 -5.08 12.49
N ILE A 669 15.23 -4.69 12.74
CA ILE A 669 16.38 -5.59 12.68
C ILE A 669 16.78 -6.04 14.08
N ALA A 670 16.94 -5.08 14.98
CA ALA A 670 17.40 -5.33 16.33
C ALA A 670 16.96 -4.23 17.30
N THR A 671 16.83 -4.63 18.56
CA THR A 671 16.73 -3.76 19.72
C THR A 671 18.08 -3.73 20.42
N LYS A 672 18.71 -2.56 20.52
CA LYS A 672 19.93 -2.36 21.30
C LYS A 672 19.56 -2.02 22.74
N LEU A 673 20.26 -2.62 23.69
CA LEU A 673 20.07 -2.43 25.12
C LEU A 673 21.13 -1.49 25.70
N ALA A 674 20.87 -0.92 26.88
CA ALA A 674 21.77 0.00 27.57
C ALA A 674 23.16 -0.57 27.90
N ASP A 675 23.28 -1.90 28.00
CA ASP A 675 24.57 -2.58 28.22
C ASP A 675 25.40 -2.77 26.93
N GLY A 676 24.89 -2.27 25.79
CA GLY A 676 25.49 -2.37 24.47
C GLY A 676 25.19 -3.67 23.73
N SER A 677 24.47 -4.62 24.35
CA SER A 677 24.03 -5.83 23.66
C SER A 677 22.87 -5.52 22.69
N ALA A 678 22.70 -6.38 21.69
CA ALA A 678 21.60 -6.30 20.73
C ALA A 678 20.85 -7.62 20.66
N LEU A 679 19.52 -7.54 20.64
CA LEU A 679 18.63 -8.67 20.47
C LEU A 679 17.92 -8.54 19.12
N PRO A 680 17.77 -9.63 18.34
CA PRO A 680 17.10 -9.57 17.05
C PRO A 680 15.62 -9.20 17.24
N ALA A 681 15.03 -8.57 16.22
CA ALA A 681 13.59 -8.36 16.18
C ALA A 681 12.84 -9.70 16.31
N GLY A 682 11.68 -9.68 16.96
CA GLY A 682 10.89 -10.88 17.26
C GLY A 682 11.43 -11.74 18.41
N THR A 683 12.46 -11.28 19.14
CA THR A 683 12.85 -11.89 20.42
C THR A 683 11.68 -11.87 21.39
N ASP A 684 11.48 -12.97 22.13
CA ASP A 684 10.46 -13.09 23.17
C ASP A 684 10.56 -11.90 24.15
N ALA A 685 9.43 -11.20 24.37
CA ALA A 685 9.35 -10.03 25.22
C ALA A 685 9.86 -10.28 26.65
N SER A 686 9.80 -11.53 27.13
CA SER A 686 10.35 -11.92 28.44
C SER A 686 11.88 -11.82 28.54
N SER A 687 12.58 -11.75 27.41
CA SER A 687 14.04 -11.56 27.34
C SER A 687 14.44 -10.09 27.14
N LEU A 688 13.46 -9.19 26.96
CA LEU A 688 13.67 -7.76 26.81
C LEU A 688 13.38 -7.03 28.14
N PRO A 689 13.97 -5.85 28.36
CA PRO A 689 13.62 -5.00 29.51
C PRO A 689 12.13 -4.66 29.55
N ALA A 690 11.61 -4.35 30.74
CA ALA A 690 10.19 -4.01 30.92
C ALA A 690 9.76 -2.82 30.06
N SER A 691 10.68 -1.85 29.86
CA SER A 691 10.51 -0.70 28.98
C SER A 691 10.13 -1.07 27.54
N TYR A 692 10.46 -2.27 27.06
CA TYR A 692 10.09 -2.69 25.70
C TYR A 692 8.59 -2.98 25.59
N LEU A 693 8.04 -3.67 26.59
CA LEU A 693 6.62 -3.96 26.64
C LEU A 693 5.83 -2.67 26.95
N ASP A 694 6.32 -1.87 27.89
CA ASP A 694 5.73 -0.58 28.26
C ASP A 694 5.65 0.35 27.04
N LEU A 695 6.75 0.52 26.30
CA LEU A 695 6.75 1.35 25.09
C LEU A 695 5.84 0.77 24.00
N SER A 696 5.74 -0.56 23.88
CA SER A 696 4.80 -1.18 22.94
C SER A 696 3.34 -0.85 23.27
N TYR A 697 2.98 -0.77 24.57
CA TYR A 697 1.64 -0.39 24.99
C TYR A 697 1.35 1.06 24.64
N VAL A 698 2.27 1.97 24.95
CA VAL A 698 2.09 3.40 24.67
C VAL A 698 2.09 3.66 23.17
N ALA A 699 2.98 3.05 22.39
CA ALA A 699 2.98 3.15 20.94
C ALA A 699 1.69 2.60 20.31
N TYR A 700 1.16 1.48 20.83
CA TYR A 700 -0.12 0.94 20.38
C TYR A 700 -1.28 1.88 20.71
N LEU A 701 -1.33 2.41 21.95
CA LEU A 701 -2.33 3.40 22.35
C LEU A 701 -2.26 4.64 21.45
N GLU A 702 -1.05 5.15 21.22
CA GLU A 702 -0.83 6.39 20.50
C GLU A 702 -1.08 6.30 19.00
N PHE A 703 -0.97 5.10 18.41
CA PHE A 703 -1.13 4.90 16.98
C PHE A 703 -2.15 3.81 16.64
N ALA A 704 -1.81 2.55 16.89
CA ALA A 704 -2.56 1.40 16.37
C ALA A 704 -4.01 1.34 16.87
N SER A 705 -4.28 1.74 18.12
CA SER A 705 -5.62 1.80 18.71
C SER A 705 -6.54 2.83 18.03
N LYS A 706 -5.94 3.80 17.33
CA LYS A 706 -6.62 4.91 16.65
C LYS A 706 -6.87 4.63 15.16
N LEU A 707 -6.30 3.55 14.61
CA LEU A 707 -6.55 3.09 13.24
C LEU A 707 -7.99 2.57 13.15
N LYS A 708 -8.84 3.26 12.38
CA LYS A 708 -10.27 2.94 12.24
C LYS A 708 -10.63 2.34 10.89
#